data_AF-A0A1Y2D332-F1
#
_entry.id   AF-A0A1Y2D332-F1
#
_cell.length_a   1.000
_cell.length_b   1.000
_cell.length_c   1.000
_cell.angle_alpha   90.00
_cell.angle_beta   90.00
_cell.angle_gamma   90.00
#
_symmetry.space_group_name_H-M   'P 1'
#
loop_
_entity.id
_entity.type
_entity.pdbx_description
1 polymer ?
#
loop_
_entity_poly.entity_id
_entity_poly.type
_entity_poly.pdbx_seq_one_letter_code
_entity_poly.pdbx_strand_id
1 'polypeptide(L)'
;MATSNESSQGQSLGRLLVLGVIFHIVYSWSIFDIYFRSPLVHGMTPVDPPQPAPAKRLVLFVADGLRADKLFENKLSRAPFLQNVSAVTHGWKTNPVEFDSLFNQSRKTWSFGSPDILPMFAEGASDPNRVETFMYAPEFEDFAEEDASKLDTWVFDKVDEFFAEAQKNATTMELLRSDKIVFFLHLLGLDTNGHGHRPYSKEYLENIKIVDKGIADFVAKFDKFYNNDGRTTYVFSADHGMSNRGNHGDGHPDNTETPLIVWGAGVAGPNKTSPTVDSYSLAWGLDEYQRNDVNQADVAPLMSTLVGVPYPMNSVGELPLPYIKNTEEYKASAAFKTATQILRQFLVKQESKRRTELYFVPFPYLINHEALSVEIQGLIDKGLIAIAETKSLELARLCVEGLRYYQIYDWLFLRGLISVGYLGWIVNSLLFVLKNYGSSPQAVTAEDESSNKMVSYGAILIFVAFSLFMYLKESHPNYYLYIAFLVYLWAQVFKERKFAFSVISRNFNTGALAGNLVKISIYVIALEILVYSYFSREVLTPSLIVAGIVWPFLTPTSFQNKNWRMILFWRTACIVTSVFTLLPVELGEDMRLVTLGGVLILISGAIAAYLLPKYAPTALPVSGKTKQQKDGPPAIILFQIFVQLVVILEGLPLLNQLLSWIILFSCGIIPAMDLVKEGHHFLRRLVVIYLSFAPLFILLSISYETLFYFCFSQTLLGWLLMERQLFSEVKSTEPLGNDYSDVIPKRSDSVCSLSTIFVQPHLLVPYNTAFFGTGNIASVSSFSMESVYRFTTVFNPFLMGVLLVIKLICCIWSISRSIALPAFSLFLLVLSTTDVMTLNFFFLVRDDGSCHYIIASTFIVFQIILFSVGHFLVGKVLIPD
;
A
#
# COMPACT_ATOMS: atom_id res chain seq x y z
N MET A 1 46.21 4.83 19.39
CA MET A 1 45.16 5.66 20.02
C MET A 1 44.15 6.22 19.01
N ALA A 2 44.53 6.74 17.85
CA ALA A 2 43.53 7.11 16.82
C ALA A 2 42.70 5.89 16.35
N THR A 3 43.39 4.85 15.90
CA THR A 3 42.82 3.60 15.36
C THR A 3 41.82 2.85 16.27
N SER A 4 41.85 3.07 17.59
CA SER A 4 40.92 2.45 18.54
C SER A 4 39.58 3.18 18.68
N ASN A 5 39.51 4.46 18.30
CA ASN A 5 38.27 5.25 18.39
C ASN A 5 37.39 5.07 17.15
N GLU A 6 37.99 4.97 15.96
CA GLU A 6 37.26 4.70 14.71
C GLU A 6 36.56 3.33 14.76
N SER A 7 37.22 2.30 15.30
CA SER A 7 36.62 0.97 15.43
C SER A 7 35.43 0.93 16.40
N SER A 8 35.44 1.73 17.48
CA SER A 8 34.33 1.77 18.43
C SER A 8 33.15 2.61 17.91
N GLN A 9 33.43 3.71 17.18
CA GLN A 9 32.39 4.46 16.47
C GLN A 9 31.75 3.63 15.35
N GLY A 10 32.52 2.88 14.56
CA GLY A 10 31.97 1.99 13.54
C GLY A 10 31.06 0.89 14.12
N GLN A 11 31.41 0.35 15.29
CA GLN A 11 30.59 -0.66 15.97
C GLN A 11 29.32 -0.09 16.61
N SER A 12 29.32 1.16 17.11
CA SER A 12 28.08 1.80 17.59
C SER A 12 27.15 2.15 16.42
N LEU A 13 27.72 2.54 15.27
CA LEU A 13 27.01 2.83 14.02
C LEU A 13 26.14 1.65 13.55
N GLY A 14 26.75 0.47 13.37
CA GLY A 14 26.07 -0.71 12.85
C GLY A 14 24.96 -1.19 13.79
N ARG A 15 25.17 -1.08 15.11
CA ARG A 15 24.15 -1.39 16.13
C ARG A 15 22.94 -0.46 16.03
N LEU A 16 23.15 0.84 15.82
CA LEU A 16 22.05 1.79 15.67
C LEU A 16 21.24 1.55 14.39
N LEU A 17 21.91 1.26 13.27
CA LEU A 17 21.22 0.92 12.01
C LEU A 17 20.39 -0.37 12.12
N VAL A 18 20.97 -1.43 12.68
CA VAL A 18 20.25 -2.70 12.91
C VAL A 18 19.09 -2.53 13.88
N LEU A 19 19.29 -1.80 14.98
CA LEU A 19 18.22 -1.45 15.92
C LEU A 19 17.10 -0.68 15.22
N GLY A 20 17.45 0.26 14.34
CA GLY A 20 16.50 1.03 13.53
C GLY A 20 15.67 0.15 12.61
N VAL A 21 16.30 -0.75 11.83
CA VAL A 21 15.55 -1.67 10.95
C VAL A 21 14.57 -2.53 11.74
N ILE A 22 15.00 -3.12 12.86
CA ILE A 22 14.13 -3.96 13.68
C ILE A 22 13.01 -3.13 14.32
N PHE A 23 13.31 -1.94 14.84
CA PHE A 23 12.31 -1.02 15.39
C PHE A 23 11.22 -0.68 14.36
N HIS A 24 11.58 -0.29 13.14
CA HIS A 24 10.61 0.08 12.11
C HIS A 24 9.78 -1.11 11.61
N ILE A 25 10.37 -2.29 11.46
CA ILE A 25 9.62 -3.51 11.10
C ILE A 25 8.59 -3.84 12.18
N VAL A 26 8.99 -3.83 13.45
CA VAL A 26 8.11 -4.09 14.60
C VAL A 26 7.02 -3.02 14.70
N TYR A 27 7.37 -1.73 14.64
CA TYR A 27 6.40 -0.66 14.79
C TYR A 27 5.49 -0.53 13.56
N SER A 28 5.93 -0.91 12.36
CA SER A 28 5.04 -1.06 11.19
C SER A 28 3.92 -2.05 11.49
N TRP A 29 4.23 -3.20 12.10
CA TRP A 29 3.23 -4.23 12.42
C TRP A 29 2.13 -3.73 13.37
N SER A 30 2.45 -2.77 14.24
CA SER A 30 1.49 -2.24 15.22
C SER A 30 0.21 -1.66 14.59
N ILE A 31 0.22 -1.28 13.30
CA ILE A 31 -0.99 -0.82 12.63
C ILE A 31 -2.03 -1.93 12.47
N PHE A 32 -1.61 -3.19 12.27
CA PHE A 32 -2.51 -4.33 12.22
C PHE A 32 -3.10 -4.62 13.61
N ASP A 33 -2.27 -4.52 14.67
CA ASP A 33 -2.71 -4.65 16.07
C ASP A 33 -3.64 -3.50 16.54
N ILE A 34 -3.73 -2.38 15.82
CA ILE A 34 -4.52 -1.19 16.22
C ILE A 34 -5.77 -0.99 15.34
N TYR A 35 -5.66 -1.22 14.03
CA TYR A 35 -6.72 -0.96 13.05
C TYR A 35 -7.25 -2.24 12.41
N PHE A 36 -6.37 -3.12 11.90
CA PHE A 36 -6.76 -4.30 11.13
C PHE A 36 -6.91 -5.57 11.98
N ARG A 37 -7.62 -5.47 13.12
CA ARG A 37 -8.02 -6.67 13.89
C ARG A 37 -9.24 -7.32 13.27
N SER A 38 -9.24 -8.66 13.22
CA SER A 38 -10.41 -9.45 12.82
C SER A 38 -11.69 -9.00 13.57
N PRO A 39 -12.76 -8.59 12.85
CA PRO A 39 -14.02 -8.22 13.47
C PRO A 39 -14.75 -9.46 14.02
N LEU A 40 -14.46 -10.65 13.48
CA LEU A 40 -15.20 -11.89 13.66
C LEU A 40 -15.37 -12.31 15.14
N VAL A 41 -16.44 -13.05 15.41
CA VAL A 41 -16.90 -13.45 16.74
C VAL A 41 -17.39 -14.89 16.69
N HIS A 42 -16.68 -15.80 17.36
CA HIS A 42 -16.95 -17.24 17.34
C HIS A 42 -17.66 -17.71 18.63
N GLY A 43 -18.21 -18.92 18.60
CA GLY A 43 -18.79 -19.56 19.79
C GLY A 43 -20.24 -19.19 20.10
N MET A 44 -20.97 -18.62 19.13
CA MET A 44 -22.39 -18.29 19.22
C MET A 44 -23.21 -19.04 18.17
N THR A 45 -24.45 -19.41 18.52
CA THR A 45 -25.38 -20.02 17.57
C THR A 45 -25.89 -18.99 16.56
N PRO A 46 -25.94 -19.31 15.25
CA PRO A 46 -26.71 -18.56 14.25
C PRO A 46 -28.20 -18.38 14.60
N VAL A 47 -28.83 -17.39 13.99
CA VAL A 47 -30.28 -17.11 14.07
C VAL A 47 -30.96 -17.57 12.77
N ASP A 48 -32.05 -18.35 12.87
CA ASP A 48 -32.89 -18.66 11.71
C ASP A 48 -33.72 -17.44 11.24
N PRO A 49 -33.86 -17.23 9.93
CA PRO A 49 -34.85 -16.31 9.36
C PRO A 49 -36.28 -16.83 9.56
N PRO A 50 -37.32 -15.97 9.43
CA PRO A 50 -38.70 -16.41 9.56
C PRO A 50 -39.08 -17.45 8.49
N GLN A 51 -39.89 -18.42 8.89
CA GLN A 51 -40.30 -19.57 8.07
C GLN A 51 -41.80 -19.49 7.73
N PRO A 52 -42.26 -20.03 6.59
CA PRO A 52 -41.49 -20.75 5.58
C PRO A 52 -40.66 -19.84 4.67
N ALA A 53 -39.54 -20.38 4.16
CA ALA A 53 -38.67 -19.72 3.21
C ALA A 53 -39.39 -19.31 1.90
N PRO A 54 -39.12 -18.12 1.33
CA PRO A 54 -39.63 -17.72 0.01
C PRO A 54 -39.15 -18.62 -1.15
N ALA A 55 -37.89 -19.06 -1.14
CA ALA A 55 -37.31 -19.97 -2.13
C ALA A 55 -37.05 -21.37 -1.53
N LYS A 56 -36.71 -22.36 -2.37
CA LYS A 56 -36.06 -23.61 -1.92
C LYS A 56 -34.57 -23.64 -2.27
N ARG A 57 -34.22 -22.95 -3.35
CA ARG A 57 -32.95 -23.06 -4.07
C ARG A 57 -32.49 -21.64 -4.41
N LEU A 58 -31.23 -21.34 -4.12
CA LEU A 58 -30.58 -20.08 -4.46
C LEU A 58 -29.46 -20.33 -5.47
N VAL A 59 -29.35 -19.48 -6.48
CA VAL A 59 -28.21 -19.44 -7.39
C VAL A 59 -27.54 -18.08 -7.23
N LEU A 60 -26.26 -18.07 -6.86
CA LEU A 60 -25.42 -16.89 -6.82
C LEU A 60 -24.45 -16.94 -8.00
N PHE A 61 -24.56 -15.97 -8.89
CA PHE A 61 -23.55 -15.65 -9.88
C PHE A 61 -22.64 -14.56 -9.32
N VAL A 62 -21.34 -14.75 -9.47
CA VAL A 62 -20.28 -13.75 -9.26
C VAL A 62 -19.33 -14.00 -10.44
N ALA A 63 -19.15 -13.09 -11.38
CA ALA A 63 -18.02 -13.20 -12.30
C ALA A 63 -16.75 -12.61 -11.64
N ASP A 64 -15.81 -11.97 -12.32
CA ASP A 64 -14.65 -11.35 -11.66
C ASP A 64 -14.30 -9.97 -12.27
N GLY A 65 -14.02 -8.96 -11.43
CA GLY A 65 -13.58 -7.62 -11.83
C GLY A 65 -14.47 -6.71 -12.70
N LEU A 66 -15.76 -6.95 -12.90
CA LEU A 66 -16.62 -5.99 -13.65
C LEU A 66 -17.06 -4.80 -12.80
N ARG A 67 -17.02 -3.61 -13.39
CA ARG A 67 -17.48 -2.35 -12.81
C ARG A 67 -18.98 -2.14 -13.01
N ALA A 68 -19.64 -1.46 -12.07
CA ALA A 68 -21.05 -1.03 -12.21
C ALA A 68 -21.31 -0.27 -13.52
N ASP A 69 -20.52 0.78 -13.75
CA ASP A 69 -20.68 1.69 -14.87
C ASP A 69 -20.59 0.98 -16.23
N LYS A 70 -19.66 0.03 -16.40
CA LYS A 70 -19.39 -0.60 -17.70
C LYS A 70 -20.50 -1.54 -18.19
N LEU A 71 -21.32 -2.10 -17.31
CA LEU A 71 -22.54 -2.81 -17.75
C LEU A 71 -23.70 -1.83 -17.97
N PHE A 72 -23.94 -0.90 -17.03
CA PHE A 72 -25.10 -0.02 -17.09
C PHE A 72 -25.00 1.03 -18.22
N GLU A 73 -23.80 1.53 -18.53
CA GLU A 73 -23.53 2.47 -19.63
C GLU A 73 -24.20 2.06 -20.94
N ASN A 74 -24.85 3.02 -21.62
CA ASN A 74 -25.56 2.79 -22.89
C ASN A 74 -26.75 1.81 -22.77
N LYS A 75 -27.53 1.93 -21.69
CA LYS A 75 -28.82 1.24 -21.51
C LYS A 75 -28.73 -0.28 -21.62
N LEU A 76 -27.68 -0.89 -21.05
CA LEU A 76 -27.45 -2.34 -21.07
C LEU A 76 -27.34 -2.93 -22.50
N SER A 77 -27.02 -2.12 -23.51
CA SER A 77 -26.94 -2.57 -24.91
C SER A 77 -25.85 -3.60 -25.21
N ARG A 78 -24.89 -3.78 -24.29
CA ARG A 78 -23.88 -4.84 -24.32
C ARG A 78 -24.29 -6.10 -23.55
N ALA A 79 -25.45 -6.09 -22.90
CA ALA A 79 -25.93 -7.18 -22.06
C ALA A 79 -27.47 -7.32 -22.17
N PRO A 80 -28.00 -7.83 -23.30
CA PRO A 80 -29.44 -7.77 -23.59
C PRO A 80 -30.30 -8.75 -22.78
N PHE A 81 -29.75 -9.83 -22.22
CA PHE A 81 -30.49 -10.64 -21.24
C PHE A 81 -30.63 -9.86 -19.93
N LEU A 82 -29.54 -9.25 -19.49
CA LEU A 82 -29.44 -8.42 -18.28
C LEU A 82 -30.17 -7.06 -18.45
N GLN A 83 -30.49 -6.65 -19.68
CA GLN A 83 -31.41 -5.57 -20.02
C GLN A 83 -32.89 -5.91 -19.73
N ASN A 84 -33.26 -7.20 -19.79
CA ASN A 84 -34.64 -7.68 -19.60
C ASN A 84 -34.84 -8.38 -18.24
N VAL A 85 -33.74 -8.73 -17.56
CA VAL A 85 -33.66 -9.15 -16.16
C VAL A 85 -32.43 -8.48 -15.53
N SER A 86 -32.61 -7.29 -14.95
CA SER A 86 -31.52 -6.51 -14.33
C SER A 86 -30.69 -7.35 -13.34
N ALA A 87 -29.33 -7.31 -13.25
CA ALA A 87 -28.24 -6.97 -14.18
C ALA A 87 -26.79 -7.51 -13.85
N VAL A 88 -26.15 -7.44 -12.66
CA VAL A 88 -24.66 -7.69 -12.43
C VAL A 88 -24.22 -7.78 -10.93
N THR A 89 -23.02 -8.22 -10.41
CA THR A 89 -21.60 -8.44 -10.90
C THR A 89 -20.73 -9.64 -10.30
N HIS A 90 -19.53 -9.44 -9.67
CA HIS A 90 -18.19 -10.12 -9.85
C HIS A 90 -17.11 -10.03 -8.64
N GLY A 91 -16.16 -10.97 -8.31
CA GLY A 91 -15.42 -11.05 -6.98
C GLY A 91 -13.92 -11.56 -6.80
N TRP A 92 -13.35 -11.72 -5.57
CA TRP A 92 -11.87 -11.82 -5.20
C TRP A 92 -11.37 -13.08 -4.38
N LYS A 93 -10.02 -13.30 -4.32
CA LYS A 93 -9.30 -14.58 -3.98
C LYS A 93 -8.60 -14.75 -2.59
N THR A 94 -8.94 -15.85 -1.89
CA THR A 94 -8.44 -16.39 -0.59
C THR A 94 -8.47 -15.51 0.68
N ASN A 95 -8.98 -16.05 1.80
CA ASN A 95 -9.09 -15.37 3.10
C ASN A 95 -8.32 -16.14 4.21
N PRO A 96 -7.36 -15.52 4.94
CA PRO A 96 -6.54 -16.17 5.96
C PRO A 96 -7.21 -16.36 7.33
N VAL A 97 -8.51 -16.05 7.49
CA VAL A 97 -9.25 -16.22 8.75
C VAL A 97 -10.55 -17.01 8.52
N GLU A 98 -10.75 -18.09 9.26
CA GLU A 98 -12.00 -18.87 9.24
C GLU A 98 -13.23 -17.98 9.50
N PHE A 99 -14.23 -18.06 8.62
CA PHE A 99 -15.47 -17.29 8.73
C PHE A 99 -16.68 -18.16 8.36
N ASP A 100 -17.77 -18.02 9.11
CA ASP A 100 -19.03 -18.65 8.77
C ASP A 100 -19.69 -17.97 7.55
N SER A 101 -20.33 -18.76 6.70
CA SER A 101 -20.86 -18.34 5.39
C SER A 101 -22.25 -18.92 5.11
N LEU A 102 -22.98 -18.31 4.17
CA LEU A 102 -24.27 -18.84 3.68
C LEU A 102 -24.14 -20.31 3.24
N PHE A 103 -23.02 -20.64 2.58
CA PHE A 103 -22.74 -21.98 2.08
C PHE A 103 -22.59 -23.00 3.23
N ASN A 104 -21.94 -22.61 4.33
CA ASN A 104 -21.85 -23.45 5.54
C ASN A 104 -23.20 -23.59 6.27
N GLN A 105 -24.09 -22.60 6.16
CA GLN A 105 -25.46 -22.66 6.69
C GLN A 105 -26.46 -23.37 5.76
N SER A 106 -26.07 -23.68 4.51
CA SER A 106 -26.88 -24.43 3.55
C SER A 106 -27.05 -25.91 3.93
N ARG A 107 -28.04 -26.57 3.33
CA ARG A 107 -28.13 -28.05 3.35
C ARG A 107 -27.03 -28.67 2.48
N LYS A 108 -26.78 -28.05 1.32
CA LYS A 108 -25.73 -28.39 0.36
C LYS A 108 -25.51 -27.19 -0.56
N THR A 109 -24.23 -26.92 -0.85
CA THR A 109 -23.77 -26.00 -1.89
C THR A 109 -22.99 -26.78 -2.94
N TRP A 110 -23.25 -26.47 -4.22
CA TRP A 110 -22.37 -26.82 -5.34
C TRP A 110 -21.78 -25.55 -5.93
N SER A 111 -20.45 -25.50 -6.04
CA SER A 111 -19.72 -24.32 -6.52
C SER A 111 -18.83 -24.63 -7.71
N PHE A 112 -18.78 -23.70 -8.67
CA PHE A 112 -18.10 -23.86 -9.96
C PHE A 112 -17.28 -22.61 -10.27
N GLY A 113 -15.98 -22.72 -10.57
CA GLY A 113 -15.14 -21.55 -10.89
C GLY A 113 -13.67 -21.64 -10.49
N SER A 114 -13.07 -20.51 -10.07
CA SER A 114 -11.62 -20.41 -9.86
C SER A 114 -11.11 -21.26 -8.68
N PRO A 115 -9.96 -21.93 -8.83
CA PRO A 115 -9.31 -22.67 -7.75
C PRO A 115 -8.88 -21.81 -6.55
N ASP A 116 -8.80 -20.49 -6.68
CA ASP A 116 -8.40 -19.59 -5.58
C ASP A 116 -9.60 -18.99 -4.81
N ILE A 117 -10.83 -19.23 -5.28
CA ILE A 117 -12.07 -18.74 -4.66
C ILE A 117 -12.77 -19.87 -3.91
N LEU A 118 -13.00 -20.97 -4.62
CA LEU A 118 -13.88 -22.05 -4.18
C LEU A 118 -13.42 -22.74 -2.88
N PRO A 119 -12.12 -22.99 -2.63
CA PRO A 119 -11.65 -23.60 -1.39
C PRO A 119 -11.98 -22.77 -0.14
N MET A 120 -12.02 -21.44 -0.22
CA MET A 120 -12.33 -20.55 0.93
C MET A 120 -13.61 -20.97 1.66
N PHE A 121 -14.63 -21.32 0.88
CA PHE A 121 -15.95 -21.64 1.38
C PHE A 121 -16.11 -23.13 1.72
N ALA A 122 -15.24 -24.00 1.19
CA ALA A 122 -15.23 -25.43 1.48
C ALA A 122 -14.37 -25.78 2.70
N GLU A 123 -13.19 -25.17 2.84
CA GLU A 123 -12.33 -25.34 4.02
C GLU A 123 -12.94 -24.67 5.26
N GLY A 124 -13.63 -23.53 5.08
CA GLY A 124 -14.42 -22.88 6.13
C GLY A 124 -15.75 -23.57 6.48
N ALA A 125 -16.08 -24.72 5.88
CA ALA A 125 -17.33 -25.43 6.16
C ALA A 125 -17.19 -26.37 7.38
N SER A 126 -18.18 -26.32 8.28
CA SER A 126 -18.33 -27.20 9.45
C SER A 126 -18.55 -28.68 9.13
N ASP A 127 -18.60 -29.03 7.85
CA ASP A 127 -18.87 -30.35 7.29
C ASP A 127 -18.22 -30.39 5.89
N PRO A 128 -17.16 -31.19 5.69
CA PRO A 128 -16.41 -31.23 4.43
C PRO A 128 -17.23 -31.60 3.19
N ASN A 129 -18.45 -32.15 3.36
CA ASN A 129 -19.32 -32.51 2.24
C ASN A 129 -20.31 -31.40 1.88
N ARG A 130 -20.38 -30.31 2.67
CA ARG A 130 -21.43 -29.29 2.53
C ARG A 130 -21.24 -28.36 1.36
N VAL A 131 -19.99 -28.07 0.99
CA VAL A 131 -19.64 -27.23 -0.16
C VAL A 131 -18.76 -28.06 -1.08
N GLU A 132 -19.27 -28.37 -2.27
CA GLU A 132 -18.61 -29.23 -3.26
C GLU A 132 -18.11 -28.37 -4.42
N THR A 133 -16.82 -28.47 -4.74
CA THR A 133 -16.10 -27.54 -5.60
C THR A 133 -15.72 -28.17 -6.95
N PHE A 134 -16.08 -27.49 -8.05
CA PHE A 134 -15.69 -27.84 -9.41
C PHE A 134 -14.82 -26.71 -9.98
N MET A 135 -13.52 -26.97 -10.12
CA MET A 135 -12.53 -25.96 -10.49
C MET A 135 -11.82 -26.35 -11.78
N TYR A 136 -11.48 -25.37 -12.62
CA TYR A 136 -10.49 -25.55 -13.68
C TYR A 136 -9.06 -25.58 -13.09
N ALA A 137 -8.09 -25.97 -13.91
CA ALA A 137 -6.69 -26.00 -13.51
C ALA A 137 -6.14 -24.56 -13.37
N PRO A 138 -5.30 -24.24 -12.35
CA PRO A 138 -4.76 -22.88 -12.15
C PRO A 138 -4.00 -22.34 -13.37
N GLU A 139 -3.42 -23.21 -14.19
CA GLU A 139 -2.70 -22.86 -15.41
C GLU A 139 -3.59 -22.28 -16.53
N PHE A 140 -4.92 -22.19 -16.33
CA PHE A 140 -5.84 -21.55 -17.29
C PHE A 140 -5.97 -20.03 -17.07
N GLU A 141 -5.45 -19.50 -15.96
CA GLU A 141 -5.56 -18.10 -15.55
C GLU A 141 -4.38 -17.23 -16.09
N ASP A 142 -4.13 -17.27 -17.41
CA ASP A 142 -3.05 -16.49 -18.04
C ASP A 142 -3.54 -15.10 -18.50
N PHE A 143 -3.08 -14.06 -17.79
CA PHE A 143 -3.35 -12.65 -18.06
C PHE A 143 -2.73 -12.12 -19.36
N ALA A 144 -1.96 -12.94 -20.10
CA ALA A 144 -1.38 -12.59 -21.39
C ALA A 144 -2.01 -13.36 -22.59
N GLU A 145 -3.08 -14.13 -22.38
CA GLU A 145 -3.88 -14.67 -23.49
C GLU A 145 -4.84 -13.62 -24.07
N GLU A 146 -5.08 -13.70 -25.38
CA GLU A 146 -5.94 -12.72 -26.12
C GLU A 146 -7.43 -12.79 -25.74
N ASP A 147 -7.89 -13.86 -25.08
CA ASP A 147 -9.29 -14.03 -24.66
C ASP A 147 -9.43 -14.95 -23.43
N ALA A 148 -9.65 -14.35 -22.25
CA ALA A 148 -9.89 -15.07 -21.00
C ALA A 148 -11.35 -15.56 -20.80
N SER A 149 -12.29 -15.22 -21.69
CA SER A 149 -13.72 -15.58 -21.53
C SER A 149 -13.99 -17.09 -21.51
N LYS A 150 -13.01 -17.89 -21.97
CA LYS A 150 -12.98 -19.35 -21.85
C LYS A 150 -13.19 -19.85 -20.41
N LEU A 151 -12.76 -19.08 -19.41
CA LEU A 151 -12.91 -19.39 -17.98
C LEU A 151 -14.40 -19.41 -17.57
N ASP A 152 -15.19 -18.52 -18.17
CA ASP A 152 -16.62 -18.37 -17.89
C ASP A 152 -17.40 -19.46 -18.62
N THR A 153 -17.07 -19.73 -19.89
CA THR A 153 -17.69 -20.82 -20.65
C THR A 153 -17.44 -22.18 -20.01
N TRP A 154 -16.24 -22.41 -19.43
CA TRP A 154 -15.94 -23.64 -18.69
C TRP A 154 -16.90 -23.86 -17.53
N VAL A 155 -17.28 -22.81 -16.79
CA VAL A 155 -18.22 -22.92 -15.67
C VAL A 155 -19.62 -23.32 -16.14
N PHE A 156 -20.11 -22.69 -17.22
CA PHE A 156 -21.41 -23.05 -17.80
C PHE A 156 -21.42 -24.48 -18.36
N ASP A 157 -20.36 -24.90 -19.05
CA ASP A 157 -20.23 -26.27 -19.58
C ASP A 157 -20.13 -27.31 -18.45
N LYS A 158 -19.39 -27.01 -17.36
CA LYS A 158 -19.24 -27.93 -16.22
C LYS A 158 -20.53 -28.08 -15.41
N VAL A 159 -21.38 -27.05 -15.37
CA VAL A 159 -22.75 -27.15 -14.83
C VAL A 159 -23.63 -28.08 -15.68
N ASP A 160 -23.59 -27.95 -17.01
CA ASP A 160 -24.34 -28.85 -17.92
C ASP A 160 -23.89 -30.30 -17.75
N GLU A 161 -22.58 -30.54 -17.62
CA GLU A 161 -22.00 -31.86 -17.32
C GLU A 161 -22.52 -32.38 -15.97
N PHE A 162 -22.43 -31.59 -14.89
CA PHE A 162 -22.93 -31.94 -13.56
C PHE A 162 -24.41 -32.33 -13.58
N PHE A 163 -25.29 -31.59 -14.27
CA PHE A 163 -26.70 -31.94 -14.36
C PHE A 163 -26.97 -33.21 -15.21
N ALA A 164 -26.12 -33.50 -16.19
CA ALA A 164 -26.17 -34.74 -16.97
C ALA A 164 -25.62 -35.96 -16.19
N GLU A 165 -24.72 -35.76 -15.24
CA GLU A 165 -24.26 -36.79 -14.31
C GLU A 165 -25.23 -37.01 -13.15
N ALA A 166 -25.75 -35.94 -12.56
CA ALA A 166 -26.70 -36.00 -11.46
C ALA A 166 -27.94 -36.85 -11.80
N GLN A 167 -28.46 -36.76 -13.02
CA GLN A 167 -29.58 -37.61 -13.51
C GLN A 167 -29.32 -39.13 -13.40
N LYS A 168 -28.06 -39.55 -13.29
CA LYS A 168 -27.64 -40.96 -13.13
C LYS A 168 -27.48 -41.36 -11.66
N ASN A 169 -27.47 -40.40 -10.72
CA ASN A 169 -27.25 -40.60 -9.29
C ASN A 169 -28.50 -40.23 -8.48
N ALA A 170 -29.19 -41.24 -7.94
CA ALA A 170 -30.42 -41.07 -7.18
C ALA A 170 -30.25 -40.18 -5.93
N THR A 171 -29.13 -40.28 -5.21
CA THR A 171 -28.85 -39.49 -4.01
C THR A 171 -28.61 -38.02 -4.36
N THR A 172 -27.88 -37.74 -5.44
CA THR A 172 -27.71 -36.37 -5.94
C THR A 172 -29.05 -35.79 -6.40
N MET A 173 -29.89 -36.57 -7.09
CA MET A 173 -31.23 -36.13 -7.50
C MET A 173 -32.16 -35.83 -6.31
N GLU A 174 -32.09 -36.61 -5.23
CA GLU A 174 -32.85 -36.36 -4.01
C GLU A 174 -32.42 -35.04 -3.34
N LEU A 175 -31.10 -34.84 -3.16
CA LEU A 175 -30.55 -33.59 -2.63
C LEU A 175 -30.92 -32.39 -3.51
N LEU A 176 -30.81 -32.51 -4.84
CA LEU A 176 -31.18 -31.45 -5.79
C LEU A 176 -32.65 -31.02 -5.71
N ARG A 177 -33.57 -31.87 -5.21
CA ARG A 177 -35.01 -31.58 -5.10
C ARG A 177 -35.45 -31.15 -3.69
N SER A 178 -34.51 -31.13 -2.74
CA SER A 178 -34.73 -30.69 -1.37
C SER A 178 -34.77 -29.14 -1.23
N ASP A 179 -34.72 -28.64 0.00
CA ASP A 179 -34.71 -27.21 0.36
C ASP A 179 -33.36 -26.78 0.96
N LYS A 180 -33.15 -25.47 1.11
CA LYS A 180 -31.91 -24.85 1.62
C LYS A 180 -30.67 -25.20 0.76
N ILE A 181 -30.88 -25.34 -0.55
CA ILE A 181 -29.84 -25.65 -1.54
C ILE A 181 -29.27 -24.35 -2.13
N VAL A 182 -27.95 -24.31 -2.33
CA VAL A 182 -27.25 -23.18 -2.97
C VAL A 182 -26.42 -23.67 -4.15
N PHE A 183 -26.37 -22.86 -5.21
CA PHE A 183 -25.40 -22.96 -6.29
C PHE A 183 -24.57 -21.67 -6.33
N PHE A 184 -23.26 -21.79 -6.54
CA PHE A 184 -22.35 -20.66 -6.63
C PHE A 184 -21.52 -20.77 -7.91
N LEU A 185 -21.65 -19.81 -8.81
CA LEU A 185 -20.92 -19.77 -10.07
C LEU A 185 -19.96 -18.58 -10.04
N HIS A 186 -18.65 -18.87 -10.05
CA HIS A 186 -17.56 -17.90 -10.07
C HIS A 186 -16.89 -17.83 -11.46
N LEU A 187 -17.11 -16.75 -12.22
CA LEU A 187 -16.69 -16.62 -13.63
C LEU A 187 -15.54 -15.59 -13.80
N LEU A 188 -14.30 -16.07 -13.84
CA LEU A 188 -13.08 -15.24 -13.73
C LEU A 188 -12.71 -14.40 -14.97
N GLY A 189 -13.26 -14.69 -16.15
CA GLY A 189 -12.75 -14.19 -17.44
C GLY A 189 -12.71 -12.66 -17.55
N LEU A 190 -13.64 -11.97 -16.90
CA LEU A 190 -13.74 -10.51 -16.93
C LEU A 190 -12.66 -9.78 -16.13
N ASP A 191 -12.08 -10.38 -15.09
CA ASP A 191 -10.96 -9.78 -14.35
C ASP A 191 -9.64 -10.02 -15.07
N THR A 192 -9.43 -11.24 -15.56
CA THR A 192 -8.26 -11.57 -16.38
C THR A 192 -8.19 -10.69 -17.63
N ASN A 193 -9.33 -10.49 -18.33
CA ASN A 193 -9.44 -9.51 -19.42
C ASN A 193 -9.35 -8.05 -18.93
N GLY A 194 -9.79 -7.76 -17.72
CA GLY A 194 -9.74 -6.42 -17.12
C GLY A 194 -8.31 -5.98 -16.81
N HIS A 195 -7.51 -6.83 -16.20
CA HIS A 195 -6.07 -6.65 -15.99
C HIS A 195 -5.27 -6.65 -17.30
N GLY A 196 -5.51 -7.62 -18.18
CA GLY A 196 -4.74 -7.77 -19.42
C GLY A 196 -5.03 -6.69 -20.46
N HIS A 197 -6.30 -6.31 -20.63
CA HIS A 197 -6.77 -5.45 -21.72
C HIS A 197 -7.37 -4.11 -21.27
N ARG A 198 -7.65 -3.91 -19.98
CA ARG A 198 -8.30 -2.72 -19.36
C ARG A 198 -9.84 -2.65 -19.62
N PRO A 199 -10.65 -2.02 -18.75
CA PRO A 199 -12.13 -2.07 -18.80
C PRO A 199 -12.82 -1.45 -20.03
N TYR A 200 -12.05 -0.72 -20.84
CA TYR A 200 -12.53 -0.03 -22.05
C TYR A 200 -12.13 -0.78 -23.34
N SER A 201 -11.44 -1.92 -23.22
CA SER A 201 -11.06 -2.77 -24.35
C SER A 201 -12.26 -3.39 -25.05
N LYS A 202 -12.05 -3.87 -26.28
CA LYS A 202 -13.06 -4.68 -26.95
C LYS A 202 -13.20 -6.02 -26.23
N GLU A 203 -12.11 -6.57 -25.74
CA GLU A 203 -11.96 -7.91 -25.19
C GLU A 203 -12.82 -8.06 -23.92
N TYR A 204 -12.65 -7.16 -22.95
CA TYR A 204 -13.54 -7.03 -21.78
C TYR A 204 -15.01 -6.81 -22.17
N LEU A 205 -15.29 -5.93 -23.14
CA LEU A 205 -16.65 -5.57 -23.55
C LEU A 205 -17.38 -6.63 -24.41
N GLU A 206 -16.65 -7.57 -25.03
CA GLU A 206 -17.22 -8.80 -25.62
C GLU A 206 -17.40 -9.89 -24.55
N ASN A 207 -16.47 -10.02 -23.59
CA ASN A 207 -16.60 -10.96 -22.47
C ASN A 207 -17.87 -10.67 -21.63
N ILE A 208 -18.26 -9.40 -21.46
CA ILE A 208 -19.57 -9.00 -20.90
C ILE A 208 -20.74 -9.72 -21.58
N LYS A 209 -20.75 -9.78 -22.92
CA LYS A 209 -21.82 -10.42 -23.70
C LYS A 209 -21.81 -11.93 -23.57
N ILE A 210 -20.62 -12.52 -23.39
CA ILE A 210 -20.44 -13.95 -23.18
C ILE A 210 -21.04 -14.36 -21.82
N VAL A 211 -20.79 -13.57 -20.76
CA VAL A 211 -21.41 -13.79 -19.44
C VAL A 211 -22.92 -13.52 -19.46
N ASP A 212 -23.39 -12.42 -20.06
CA ASP A 212 -24.82 -12.12 -20.26
C ASP A 212 -25.57 -13.31 -20.89
N LYS A 213 -25.05 -13.82 -22.01
CA LYS A 213 -25.61 -14.97 -22.72
C LYS A 213 -25.49 -16.27 -21.92
N GLY A 214 -24.35 -16.50 -21.26
CA GLY A 214 -24.12 -17.71 -20.45
C GLY A 214 -25.12 -17.82 -19.29
N ILE A 215 -25.38 -16.72 -18.60
CA ILE A 215 -26.42 -16.63 -17.56
C ILE A 215 -27.81 -16.86 -18.18
N ALA A 216 -28.11 -16.29 -19.34
CA ALA A 216 -29.38 -16.51 -20.05
C ALA A 216 -29.63 -18.00 -20.36
N ASP A 217 -28.65 -18.66 -20.97
CA ASP A 217 -28.69 -20.08 -21.33
C ASP A 217 -28.73 -20.97 -20.06
N PHE A 218 -28.02 -20.61 -18.98
CA PHE A 218 -28.11 -21.28 -17.68
C PHE A 218 -29.54 -21.21 -17.12
N VAL A 219 -30.13 -20.01 -16.98
CA VAL A 219 -31.43 -19.81 -16.31
C VAL A 219 -32.52 -20.59 -17.04
N ALA A 220 -32.52 -20.54 -18.37
CA ALA A 220 -33.47 -21.29 -19.20
C ALA A 220 -33.35 -22.82 -19.05
N LYS A 221 -32.13 -23.37 -18.89
CA LYS A 221 -31.91 -24.80 -18.62
C LYS A 221 -32.29 -25.17 -17.18
N PHE A 222 -31.93 -24.33 -16.22
CA PHE A 222 -32.06 -24.58 -14.78
C PHE A 222 -33.53 -24.59 -14.35
N ASP A 223 -34.31 -23.56 -14.67
CA ASP A 223 -35.75 -23.56 -14.35
C ASP A 223 -36.49 -24.65 -15.14
N LYS A 224 -36.07 -25.00 -16.37
CA LYS A 224 -36.59 -26.16 -17.10
C LYS A 224 -36.32 -27.48 -16.37
N PHE A 225 -35.12 -27.70 -15.84
CA PHE A 225 -34.81 -28.88 -14.99
C PHE A 225 -35.70 -28.91 -13.74
N TYR A 226 -36.03 -27.75 -13.18
CA TYR A 226 -36.95 -27.59 -12.05
C TYR A 226 -38.44 -27.46 -12.43
N ASN A 227 -38.81 -27.75 -13.69
CA ASN A 227 -40.18 -27.65 -14.21
C ASN A 227 -40.86 -26.27 -14.01
N ASN A 228 -40.07 -25.21 -13.85
CA ASN A 228 -40.51 -23.85 -13.54
C ASN A 228 -41.35 -23.76 -12.24
N ASP A 229 -40.95 -24.49 -11.19
CA ASP A 229 -41.67 -24.60 -9.91
C ASP A 229 -41.87 -23.28 -9.12
N GLY A 230 -41.28 -22.17 -9.55
CA GLY A 230 -41.36 -20.87 -8.87
C GLY A 230 -40.64 -20.82 -7.52
N ARG A 231 -39.69 -21.73 -7.26
CA ARG A 231 -38.93 -21.86 -6.00
C ARG A 231 -37.42 -21.60 -6.16
N THR A 232 -36.97 -21.18 -7.33
CA THR A 232 -35.62 -20.65 -7.57
C THR A 232 -35.56 -19.17 -7.21
N THR A 233 -34.56 -18.73 -6.44
CA THR A 233 -34.14 -17.33 -6.39
C THR A 233 -32.74 -17.21 -6.98
N TYR A 234 -32.48 -16.09 -7.64
CA TYR A 234 -31.24 -15.81 -8.35
C TYR A 234 -30.65 -14.50 -7.83
N VAL A 235 -29.33 -14.47 -7.63
CA VAL A 235 -28.54 -13.31 -7.23
C VAL A 235 -27.36 -13.19 -8.18
N PHE A 236 -27.03 -11.98 -8.60
CA PHE A 236 -25.81 -11.65 -9.34
C PHE A 236 -25.25 -10.39 -8.67
N SER A 237 -23.99 -10.40 -8.22
CA SER A 237 -23.40 -9.33 -7.40
C SER A 237 -21.88 -9.41 -7.36
N ALA A 238 -21.20 -8.29 -7.12
CA ALA A 238 -19.75 -8.24 -6.91
C ALA A 238 -19.29 -8.22 -5.46
N ASP A 239 -18.00 -8.51 -5.27
CA ASP A 239 -17.18 -7.90 -4.22
C ASP A 239 -16.20 -6.82 -4.76
N HIS A 240 -15.85 -6.78 -6.05
CA HIS A 240 -15.14 -5.62 -6.64
C HIS A 240 -15.46 -5.28 -8.11
N GLY A 241 -15.14 -4.03 -8.47
CA GLY A 241 -14.86 -3.57 -9.82
C GLY A 241 -13.38 -3.20 -9.98
N MET A 242 -13.00 -2.41 -10.99
CA MET A 242 -11.60 -2.03 -11.23
C MET A 242 -11.44 -0.63 -11.87
N SER A 243 -10.32 0.03 -11.58
CA SER A 243 -9.91 1.30 -12.18
C SER A 243 -9.72 1.20 -13.70
N ASN A 244 -9.59 2.35 -14.37
CA ASN A 244 -9.39 2.46 -15.83
C ASN A 244 -8.15 1.70 -16.37
N ARG A 245 -7.27 1.22 -15.49
CA ARG A 245 -6.04 0.48 -15.82
C ARG A 245 -6.16 -1.03 -15.69
N GLY A 246 -7.28 -1.54 -15.21
CA GLY A 246 -7.40 -2.94 -14.79
C GLY A 246 -6.99 -3.20 -13.33
N ASN A 247 -6.43 -2.21 -12.62
CA ASN A 247 -6.00 -2.36 -11.23
C ASN A 247 -7.16 -2.08 -10.25
N HIS A 248 -7.15 -2.76 -9.10
CA HIS A 248 -8.20 -2.80 -8.09
C HIS A 248 -7.57 -2.97 -6.69
N GLY A 249 -8.39 -3.06 -5.63
CA GLY A 249 -7.91 -3.21 -4.25
C GLY A 249 -7.57 -1.90 -3.51
N ASP A 250 -8.07 -0.76 -4.00
CA ASP A 250 -8.08 0.52 -3.27
C ASP A 250 -9.50 1.11 -3.21
N GLY A 251 -9.68 2.18 -2.42
CA GLY A 251 -11.00 2.76 -2.10
C GLY A 251 -11.64 3.63 -3.18
N HIS A 252 -11.17 3.62 -4.43
CA HIS A 252 -11.83 4.35 -5.53
C HIS A 252 -13.23 3.78 -5.84
N PRO A 253 -14.26 4.61 -6.15
CA PRO A 253 -15.60 4.14 -6.51
C PRO A 253 -15.61 3.03 -7.58
N ASP A 254 -14.90 3.18 -8.69
CA ASP A 254 -14.75 2.14 -9.73
C ASP A 254 -14.32 0.75 -9.22
N ASN A 255 -13.64 0.67 -8.06
CA ASN A 255 -13.21 -0.57 -7.42
C ASN A 255 -14.25 -1.12 -6.42
N THR A 256 -14.98 -0.25 -5.71
CA THR A 256 -15.84 -0.61 -4.58
C THR A 256 -17.34 -0.58 -4.91
N GLU A 257 -17.73 0.12 -5.96
CA GLU A 257 -19.12 0.22 -6.41
C GLU A 257 -19.52 -1.00 -7.23
N THR A 258 -20.02 -1.96 -6.48
CA THR A 258 -20.48 -3.25 -6.94
C THR A 258 -22.00 -3.21 -7.12
N PRO A 259 -22.56 -3.41 -8.33
CA PRO A 259 -23.99 -3.62 -8.46
C PRO A 259 -24.38 -4.95 -7.81
N LEU A 260 -25.57 -4.93 -7.22
CA LEU A 260 -26.26 -6.05 -6.61
C LEU A 260 -27.60 -6.22 -7.31
N ILE A 261 -27.95 -7.47 -7.60
CA ILE A 261 -29.13 -7.75 -8.39
C ILE A 261 -29.73 -9.12 -8.07
N VAL A 262 -31.05 -9.19 -8.18
CA VAL A 262 -31.84 -10.29 -7.59
C VAL A 262 -33.13 -10.50 -8.38
N TRP A 263 -33.50 -11.76 -8.67
CA TRP A 263 -34.79 -12.09 -9.31
C TRP A 263 -35.32 -13.47 -8.92
N GLY A 264 -36.61 -13.72 -9.20
CA GLY A 264 -37.27 -15.00 -8.93
C GLY A 264 -38.03 -15.06 -7.60
N ALA A 265 -37.96 -16.21 -6.93
CA ALA A 265 -38.77 -16.53 -5.76
C ALA A 265 -38.47 -15.64 -4.55
N GLY A 266 -39.51 -15.01 -4.01
CA GLY A 266 -39.41 -14.11 -2.84
C GLY A 266 -38.93 -12.69 -3.14
N VAL A 267 -38.66 -12.36 -4.41
CA VAL A 267 -38.04 -11.08 -4.79
C VAL A 267 -39.07 -10.06 -5.23
N ALA A 268 -38.88 -8.79 -4.85
CA ALA A 268 -39.70 -7.66 -5.27
C ALA A 268 -39.57 -7.37 -6.76
N GLY A 269 -40.63 -6.82 -7.36
CA GLY A 269 -40.58 -6.30 -8.73
C GLY A 269 -40.00 -4.88 -8.74
N PRO A 270 -39.44 -4.42 -9.89
CA PRO A 270 -38.84 -3.10 -9.99
C PRO A 270 -39.88 -2.00 -9.77
N ASN A 271 -39.58 -1.05 -8.87
CA ASN A 271 -40.49 0.03 -8.53
C ASN A 271 -40.32 1.25 -9.46
N LYS A 272 -41.43 1.81 -9.96
CA LYS A 272 -41.49 3.05 -10.77
C LYS A 272 -42.12 4.25 -10.04
N THR A 273 -42.59 4.10 -8.79
CA THR A 273 -43.24 5.22 -8.07
C THR A 273 -42.26 6.23 -7.49
N SER A 274 -41.00 5.81 -7.31
CA SER A 274 -39.96 6.57 -6.59
C SER A 274 -38.63 6.52 -7.35
N PRO A 275 -38.58 6.99 -8.61
CA PRO A 275 -37.36 6.96 -9.43
C PRO A 275 -36.22 7.73 -8.76
N THR A 276 -34.99 7.22 -8.89
CA THR A 276 -33.80 7.81 -8.26
C THR A 276 -32.72 8.03 -9.31
N VAL A 277 -32.29 9.29 -9.49
CA VAL A 277 -31.37 9.70 -10.54
C VAL A 277 -30.35 10.69 -9.98
N ASP A 278 -29.08 10.47 -10.27
CA ASP A 278 -27.96 11.37 -9.96
C ASP A 278 -27.04 11.47 -11.18
N SER A 279 -25.98 12.29 -11.09
CA SER A 279 -25.05 12.52 -12.20
C SER A 279 -24.26 11.29 -12.65
N TYR A 280 -24.25 10.23 -11.84
CA TYR A 280 -23.55 8.98 -12.12
C TYR A 280 -24.48 7.98 -12.81
N SER A 281 -25.68 7.77 -12.26
CA SER A 281 -26.69 6.87 -12.81
C SER A 281 -27.42 7.40 -14.05
N LEU A 282 -27.34 8.70 -14.36
CA LEU A 282 -27.93 9.30 -15.56
C LEU A 282 -27.46 8.63 -16.87
N ALA A 283 -26.21 8.17 -16.94
CA ALA A 283 -25.65 7.50 -18.12
C ALA A 283 -26.21 6.07 -18.35
N TRP A 284 -26.88 5.50 -17.34
CA TRP A 284 -27.42 4.14 -17.36
C TRP A 284 -28.76 4.09 -18.12
N GLY A 285 -29.54 5.17 -18.08
CA GLY A 285 -30.87 5.24 -18.70
C GLY A 285 -31.89 4.28 -18.08
N LEU A 286 -31.74 4.02 -16.77
CA LEU A 286 -32.69 3.32 -15.89
C LEU A 286 -33.48 4.32 -15.02
N ASP A 287 -33.56 5.57 -15.46
CA ASP A 287 -34.06 6.75 -14.74
C ASP A 287 -35.57 6.72 -14.40
N GLU A 288 -36.32 5.75 -14.95
CA GLU A 288 -37.71 5.48 -14.58
C GLU A 288 -37.88 4.53 -13.38
N TYR A 289 -36.78 4.01 -12.80
CA TYR A 289 -36.79 3.02 -11.70
C TYR A 289 -36.20 3.57 -10.40
N GLN A 290 -36.67 3.03 -9.27
CA GLN A 290 -36.04 3.23 -7.97
C GLN A 290 -34.73 2.44 -7.88
N ARG A 291 -33.59 3.14 -7.78
CA ARG A 291 -32.32 2.54 -7.35
C ARG A 291 -32.40 2.23 -5.86
N ASN A 292 -31.87 1.07 -5.45
CA ASN A 292 -31.74 0.70 -4.03
C ASN A 292 -30.27 0.36 -3.80
N ASP A 293 -29.56 1.29 -3.17
CA ASP A 293 -28.14 1.15 -2.83
C ASP A 293 -28.01 0.25 -1.59
N VAL A 294 -27.13 -0.74 -1.65
CA VAL A 294 -27.02 -1.82 -0.66
C VAL A 294 -25.54 -2.12 -0.41
N ASN A 295 -25.15 -2.33 0.85
CA ASN A 295 -23.77 -2.64 1.20
C ASN A 295 -23.49 -4.12 0.90
N GLN A 296 -22.26 -4.48 0.52
CA GLN A 296 -21.89 -5.89 0.26
C GLN A 296 -22.19 -6.84 1.43
N ALA A 297 -22.07 -6.35 2.67
CA ALA A 297 -22.41 -7.10 3.88
C ALA A 297 -23.89 -7.48 3.99
N ASP A 298 -24.79 -6.72 3.35
CA ASP A 298 -26.25 -6.86 3.38
C ASP A 298 -26.75 -7.96 2.40
N VAL A 299 -25.89 -8.38 1.45
CA VAL A 299 -26.20 -9.45 0.49
C VAL A 299 -26.31 -10.80 1.20
N ALA A 300 -25.47 -11.06 2.20
CA ALA A 300 -25.51 -12.30 2.98
C ALA A 300 -26.85 -12.50 3.74
N PRO A 301 -27.36 -11.55 4.54
CA PRO A 301 -28.66 -11.70 5.19
C PRO A 301 -29.82 -11.72 4.19
N LEU A 302 -29.76 -10.97 3.08
CA LEU A 302 -30.74 -11.09 1.99
C LEU A 302 -30.84 -12.53 1.47
N MET A 303 -29.70 -13.15 1.14
CA MET A 303 -29.64 -14.53 0.66
C MET A 303 -30.16 -15.52 1.72
N SER A 304 -29.76 -15.39 2.99
CA SER A 304 -30.26 -16.22 4.09
C SER A 304 -31.79 -16.13 4.22
N THR A 305 -32.36 -14.93 4.20
CA THR A 305 -33.81 -14.73 4.28
C THR A 305 -34.55 -15.37 3.10
N LEU A 306 -34.04 -15.21 1.87
CA LEU A 306 -34.71 -15.75 0.67
C LEU A 306 -34.72 -17.29 0.63
N VAL A 307 -33.61 -17.96 0.99
CA VAL A 307 -33.49 -19.42 0.92
C VAL A 307 -33.77 -20.14 2.26
N GLY A 308 -33.94 -19.39 3.35
CA GLY A 308 -34.37 -19.89 4.65
C GLY A 308 -33.29 -20.58 5.49
N VAL A 309 -32.01 -20.34 5.21
CA VAL A 309 -30.87 -20.80 6.03
C VAL A 309 -30.57 -19.79 7.14
N PRO A 310 -29.96 -20.20 8.27
CA PRO A 310 -29.51 -19.26 9.29
C PRO A 310 -28.66 -18.12 8.73
N TYR A 311 -28.70 -16.96 9.40
CA TYR A 311 -27.79 -15.86 9.11
C TYR A 311 -26.36 -16.26 9.50
N PRO A 312 -25.33 -16.04 8.65
CA PRO A 312 -23.96 -16.38 8.98
C PRO A 312 -23.50 -15.75 10.29
N MET A 313 -22.67 -16.48 11.06
CA MET A 313 -22.27 -16.12 12.42
C MET A 313 -21.78 -14.67 12.53
N ASN A 314 -20.98 -14.23 11.55
CA ASN A 314 -20.37 -12.91 11.48
C ASN A 314 -21.13 -11.90 10.58
N SER A 315 -22.40 -12.17 10.25
CA SER A 315 -23.21 -11.29 9.41
C SER A 315 -23.50 -9.98 10.16
N VAL A 316 -22.92 -8.88 9.70
CA VAL A 316 -23.14 -7.51 10.22
C VAL A 316 -24.05 -6.65 9.33
N GLY A 317 -24.48 -7.17 8.18
CA GLY A 317 -25.32 -6.44 7.23
C GLY A 317 -26.75 -6.19 7.72
N GLU A 318 -27.32 -5.10 7.23
CA GLU A 318 -28.75 -4.81 7.34
C GLU A 318 -29.53 -5.70 6.34
N LEU A 319 -30.83 -5.94 6.57
CA LEU A 319 -31.65 -6.69 5.61
C LEU A 319 -32.26 -5.70 4.61
N PRO A 320 -31.93 -5.75 3.30
CA PRO A 320 -32.44 -4.78 2.33
C PRO A 320 -33.90 -5.09 1.96
N LEU A 321 -34.82 -4.69 2.84
CA LEU A 321 -36.26 -4.93 2.76
C LEU A 321 -36.94 -4.57 1.42
N PRO A 322 -36.51 -3.55 0.64
CA PRO A 322 -37.04 -3.29 -0.70
C PRO A 322 -36.95 -4.47 -1.67
N TYR A 323 -36.02 -5.41 -1.48
CA TYR A 323 -35.89 -6.62 -2.30
C TYR A 323 -36.84 -7.75 -1.88
N ILE A 324 -37.46 -7.69 -0.69
CA ILE A 324 -38.26 -8.80 -0.12
C ILE A 324 -39.74 -8.68 -0.51
N LYS A 325 -40.22 -9.61 -1.34
CA LYS A 325 -41.64 -9.79 -1.67
C LYS A 325 -42.30 -10.80 -0.73
N ASN A 326 -42.65 -10.32 0.46
CA ASN A 326 -43.44 -11.04 1.44
C ASN A 326 -44.36 -10.06 2.20
N THR A 327 -45.14 -10.53 3.16
CA THR A 327 -45.98 -9.65 4.00
C THR A 327 -45.12 -8.73 4.88
N GLU A 328 -45.68 -7.60 5.32
CA GLU A 328 -44.94 -6.64 6.13
C GLU A 328 -44.59 -7.22 7.52
N GLU A 329 -45.44 -8.10 8.08
CA GLU A 329 -45.14 -8.86 9.29
C GLU A 329 -43.92 -9.78 9.12
N TYR A 330 -43.79 -10.43 7.95
CA TYR A 330 -42.62 -11.23 7.62
C TYR A 330 -41.36 -10.35 7.52
N LYS A 331 -41.46 -9.19 6.86
CA LYS A 331 -40.34 -8.22 6.74
C LYS A 331 -39.82 -7.74 8.09
N ALA A 332 -40.70 -7.23 8.96
CA ALA A 332 -40.28 -6.76 10.29
C ALA A 332 -39.76 -7.90 11.17
N SER A 333 -40.33 -9.12 11.04
CA SER A 333 -39.77 -10.30 11.70
C SER A 333 -38.37 -10.63 11.18
N ALA A 334 -38.13 -10.59 9.87
CA ALA A 334 -36.84 -10.86 9.27
C ALA A 334 -35.79 -9.79 9.63
N ALA A 335 -36.16 -8.52 9.64
CA ALA A 335 -35.34 -7.41 10.14
C ALA A 335 -34.95 -7.62 11.61
N PHE A 336 -35.91 -7.96 12.49
CA PHE A 336 -35.63 -8.22 13.90
C PHE A 336 -34.73 -9.46 14.11
N LYS A 337 -34.92 -10.53 13.33
CA LYS A 337 -34.03 -11.71 13.36
C LYS A 337 -32.60 -11.36 12.90
N THR A 338 -32.46 -10.50 11.88
CA THR A 338 -31.16 -10.00 11.41
C THR A 338 -30.49 -9.16 12.51
N ALA A 339 -31.21 -8.20 13.10
CA ALA A 339 -30.72 -7.43 14.25
C ALA A 339 -30.33 -8.31 15.45
N THR A 340 -31.07 -9.40 15.70
CA THR A 340 -30.75 -10.40 16.73
C THR A 340 -29.43 -11.14 16.44
N GLN A 341 -29.09 -11.38 15.17
CA GLN A 341 -27.80 -11.98 14.79
C GLN A 341 -26.62 -11.06 15.12
N ILE A 342 -26.75 -9.76 14.86
CA ILE A 342 -25.72 -8.76 15.20
C ILE A 342 -25.64 -8.57 16.72
N LEU A 343 -26.79 -8.58 17.42
CA LEU A 343 -26.83 -8.52 18.89
C LEU A 343 -26.09 -9.70 19.55
N ARG A 344 -26.19 -10.92 19.00
CA ARG A 344 -25.42 -12.08 19.52
C ARG A 344 -23.91 -11.85 19.39
N GLN A 345 -23.43 -11.32 18.25
CA GLN A 345 -22.02 -10.98 18.07
C GLN A 345 -21.59 -9.90 19.07
N PHE A 346 -22.39 -8.84 19.22
CA PHE A 346 -22.15 -7.77 20.19
C PHE A 346 -22.00 -8.31 21.62
N LEU A 347 -22.90 -9.19 22.06
CA LEU A 347 -22.88 -9.75 23.42
C LEU A 347 -21.66 -10.66 23.68
N VAL A 348 -21.24 -11.46 22.69
CA VAL A 348 -20.03 -12.29 22.85
C VAL A 348 -18.76 -11.44 22.78
N LYS A 349 -18.69 -10.41 21.92
CA LYS A 349 -17.56 -9.46 21.88
C LYS A 349 -17.47 -8.64 23.18
N GLN A 350 -18.62 -8.22 23.72
CA GLN A 350 -18.75 -7.57 25.02
C GLN A 350 -18.21 -8.44 26.15
N GLU A 351 -18.64 -9.70 26.24
CA GLU A 351 -18.20 -10.63 27.29
C GLU A 351 -16.70 -10.98 27.16
N SER A 352 -16.21 -11.16 25.94
CA SER A 352 -14.78 -11.34 25.66
C SER A 352 -13.97 -10.18 26.25
N LYS A 353 -14.38 -8.93 25.99
CA LYS A 353 -13.70 -7.75 26.57
C LYS A 353 -13.91 -7.61 28.08
N ARG A 354 -15.09 -7.93 28.61
CA ARG A 354 -15.37 -7.87 30.05
C ARG A 354 -14.48 -8.80 30.88
N ARG A 355 -14.01 -9.92 30.31
CA ARG A 355 -13.08 -10.85 30.97
C ARG A 355 -11.64 -10.34 31.00
N THR A 356 -11.19 -9.65 29.94
CA THR A 356 -9.79 -9.19 29.81
C THR A 356 -9.51 -7.81 30.39
N GLU A 357 -10.53 -6.97 30.61
CA GLU A 357 -10.34 -5.56 31.01
C GLU A 357 -10.49 -5.35 32.52
N LEU A 358 -9.40 -4.96 33.21
CA LEU A 358 -9.42 -4.62 34.65
C LEU A 358 -10.39 -3.49 35.00
N TYR A 359 -10.66 -2.60 34.04
CA TYR A 359 -11.64 -1.51 34.14
C TYR A 359 -12.54 -1.53 32.90
N PHE A 360 -13.45 -2.50 32.88
CA PHE A 360 -14.42 -2.65 31.80
C PHE A 360 -15.50 -1.55 31.82
N VAL A 361 -15.74 -0.95 30.65
CA VAL A 361 -16.78 0.05 30.41
C VAL A 361 -17.75 -0.50 29.36
N PRO A 362 -19.06 -0.65 29.67
CA PRO A 362 -20.04 -1.12 28.70
C PRO A 362 -20.38 -0.03 27.67
N PHE A 363 -20.66 -0.44 26.43
CA PHE A 363 -21.25 0.43 25.42
C PHE A 363 -22.64 0.93 25.87
N PRO A 364 -22.83 2.25 26.09
CA PRO A 364 -23.94 2.75 26.91
C PRO A 364 -25.32 2.56 26.28
N TYR A 365 -25.42 2.61 24.95
CA TYR A 365 -26.69 2.56 24.22
C TYR A 365 -27.37 1.18 24.22
N LEU A 366 -26.62 0.11 24.52
CA LEU A 366 -27.14 -1.26 24.55
C LEU A 366 -27.19 -1.89 25.96
N ILE A 367 -27.02 -1.10 27.03
CA ILE A 367 -27.16 -1.61 28.41
C ILE A 367 -28.55 -2.27 28.64
N ASN A 368 -29.60 -1.73 28.01
CA ASN A 368 -30.98 -2.21 28.14
C ASN A 368 -31.45 -3.04 26.92
N HIS A 369 -30.54 -3.73 26.21
CA HIS A 369 -30.87 -4.46 24.97
C HIS A 369 -32.00 -5.49 25.13
N GLU A 370 -32.15 -6.11 26.31
CA GLU A 370 -33.24 -7.06 26.59
C GLU A 370 -34.61 -6.38 26.52
N ALA A 371 -34.76 -5.20 27.12
CA ALA A 371 -36.01 -4.45 27.13
C ALA A 371 -36.40 -3.98 25.71
N LEU A 372 -35.42 -3.52 24.92
CA LEU A 372 -35.63 -3.16 23.51
C LEU A 372 -36.02 -4.38 22.66
N SER A 373 -35.41 -5.54 22.91
CA SER A 373 -35.75 -6.78 22.20
C SER A 373 -37.19 -7.25 22.50
N VAL A 374 -37.61 -7.14 23.76
CA VAL A 374 -39.00 -7.43 24.19
C VAL A 374 -39.98 -6.39 23.64
N GLU A 375 -39.61 -5.12 23.55
CA GLU A 375 -40.42 -4.07 22.92
C GLU A 375 -40.66 -4.37 21.44
N ILE A 376 -39.60 -4.68 20.67
CA ILE A 376 -39.71 -4.96 19.23
C ILE A 376 -40.61 -6.17 18.98
N GLN A 377 -40.38 -7.30 19.66
CA GLN A 377 -41.26 -8.47 19.53
C GLN A 377 -42.71 -8.11 19.88
N GLY A 378 -42.91 -7.40 20.98
CA GLY A 378 -44.23 -6.92 21.42
C GLY A 378 -44.85 -5.82 20.54
N LEU A 379 -44.17 -5.31 19.53
CA LEU A 379 -44.72 -4.45 18.47
C LEU A 379 -45.12 -5.28 17.25
N ILE A 380 -44.29 -6.28 16.86
CA ILE A 380 -44.62 -7.28 15.82
C ILE A 380 -45.91 -8.01 16.20
N ASP A 381 -45.99 -8.52 17.43
CA ASP A 381 -47.15 -9.28 17.96
C ASP A 381 -48.45 -8.46 17.99
N LYS A 382 -48.36 -7.12 17.90
CA LYS A 382 -49.50 -6.18 17.87
C LYS A 382 -49.83 -5.65 16.47
N GLY A 383 -49.08 -6.06 15.43
CA GLY A 383 -49.24 -5.52 14.07
C GLY A 383 -48.75 -4.07 13.91
N LEU A 384 -47.92 -3.55 14.82
CA LEU A 384 -47.35 -2.19 14.75
C LEU A 384 -46.06 -2.17 13.91
N ILE A 385 -46.18 -2.71 12.70
CA ILE A 385 -45.07 -3.22 11.89
C ILE A 385 -44.02 -2.16 11.55
N ALA A 386 -44.40 -0.99 11.05
CA ALA A 386 -43.45 0.07 10.70
C ALA A 386 -42.61 0.57 11.89
N ILE A 387 -43.15 0.51 13.12
CA ILE A 387 -42.44 0.87 14.35
C ILE A 387 -41.48 -0.25 14.76
N ALA A 388 -41.91 -1.51 14.65
CA ALA A 388 -41.06 -2.67 14.89
C ALA A 388 -39.88 -2.76 13.92
N GLU A 389 -40.12 -2.47 12.63
CA GLU A 389 -39.10 -2.37 11.59
C GLU A 389 -38.07 -1.29 11.94
N THR A 390 -38.52 -0.04 12.14
CA THR A 390 -37.66 1.09 12.51
C THR A 390 -36.75 0.77 13.71
N LYS A 391 -37.32 0.19 14.78
CA LYS A 391 -36.56 -0.23 15.97
C LYS A 391 -35.64 -1.43 15.76
N SER A 392 -35.95 -2.30 14.80
CA SER A 392 -35.06 -3.40 14.40
C SER A 392 -33.81 -2.87 13.69
N LEU A 393 -33.97 -1.90 12.80
CA LEU A 393 -32.85 -1.24 12.11
C LEU A 393 -32.01 -0.38 13.10
N GLU A 394 -32.67 0.30 14.05
CA GLU A 394 -32.01 0.99 15.17
C GLU A 394 -31.17 0.01 16.02
N LEU A 395 -31.74 -1.14 16.42
CA LEU A 395 -31.02 -2.18 17.16
C LEU A 395 -29.83 -2.73 16.36
N ALA A 396 -30.02 -3.02 15.06
CA ALA A 396 -28.95 -3.49 14.18
C ALA A 396 -27.77 -2.50 14.13
N ARG A 397 -28.06 -1.22 13.87
CA ARG A 397 -27.05 -0.15 13.83
C ARG A 397 -26.30 0.00 15.15
N LEU A 398 -27.03 0.05 16.28
CA LEU A 398 -26.41 0.13 17.60
C LEU A 398 -25.52 -1.07 17.92
N CYS A 399 -25.85 -2.27 17.41
CA CYS A 399 -25.00 -3.45 17.58
C CYS A 399 -23.72 -3.37 16.71
N VAL A 400 -23.80 -2.83 15.49
CA VAL A 400 -22.61 -2.58 14.65
C VAL A 400 -21.70 -1.50 15.26
N GLU A 401 -22.27 -0.40 15.75
CA GLU A 401 -21.53 0.65 16.48
C GLU A 401 -20.87 0.08 17.76
N GLY A 402 -21.60 -0.75 18.51
CA GLY A 402 -21.11 -1.44 19.69
C GLY A 402 -20.02 -2.47 19.40
N LEU A 403 -20.08 -3.17 18.27
CA LEU A 403 -19.02 -4.05 17.78
C LEU A 403 -17.74 -3.26 17.47
N ARG A 404 -17.86 -2.13 16.74
CA ARG A 404 -16.73 -1.24 16.45
C ARG A 404 -16.12 -0.68 17.74
N TYR A 405 -16.94 -0.28 18.71
CA TYR A 405 -16.50 0.16 20.04
C TYR A 405 -15.63 -0.89 20.77
N TYR A 406 -16.02 -2.17 20.76
CA TYR A 406 -15.20 -3.23 21.38
C TYR A 406 -14.00 -3.66 20.52
N GLN A 407 -14.05 -3.49 19.19
CA GLN A 407 -12.90 -3.70 18.30
C GLN A 407 -11.78 -2.69 18.57
N ILE A 408 -12.13 -1.41 18.76
CA ILE A 408 -11.19 -0.30 19.02
C ILE A 408 -10.92 -0.05 20.53
N TYR A 409 -11.34 -0.95 21.42
CA TYR A 409 -11.29 -0.70 22.88
C TYR A 409 -9.87 -0.39 23.41
N ASP A 410 -8.82 -1.02 22.86
CA ASP A 410 -7.42 -0.76 23.24
C ASP A 410 -6.75 0.37 22.42
N TRP A 411 -7.44 0.95 21.43
CA TRP A 411 -6.87 1.80 20.39
C TRP A 411 -6.14 3.03 20.95
N LEU A 412 -6.72 3.71 21.94
CA LEU A 412 -6.08 4.87 22.57
C LEU A 412 -4.81 4.49 23.35
N PHE A 413 -4.82 3.36 24.06
CA PHE A 413 -3.67 2.85 24.79
C PHE A 413 -2.51 2.50 23.83
N LEU A 414 -2.80 1.74 22.78
CA LEU A 414 -1.78 1.33 21.81
C LEU A 414 -1.28 2.51 20.98
N ARG A 415 -2.13 3.45 20.54
CA ARG A 415 -1.67 4.66 19.84
C ARG A 415 -0.79 5.54 20.72
N GLY A 416 -1.11 5.67 22.00
CA GLY A 416 -0.24 6.34 22.98
C GLY A 416 1.12 5.64 23.10
N LEU A 417 1.12 4.32 23.26
CA LEU A 417 2.32 3.49 23.39
C LEU A 417 3.23 3.58 22.16
N ILE A 418 2.68 3.41 20.96
CA ILE A 418 3.42 3.49 19.70
C ILE A 418 3.97 4.90 19.46
N SER A 419 3.18 5.94 19.74
CA SER A 419 3.63 7.34 19.62
C SER A 419 4.79 7.65 20.58
N VAL A 420 4.70 7.22 21.84
CA VAL A 420 5.77 7.39 22.83
C VAL A 420 7.03 6.59 22.44
N GLY A 421 6.86 5.43 21.79
CA GLY A 421 7.99 4.68 21.20
C GLY A 421 8.70 5.43 20.07
N TYR A 422 7.98 5.95 19.08
CA TYR A 422 8.56 6.79 18.01
C TYR A 422 9.24 8.04 18.56
N LEU A 423 8.62 8.75 19.52
CA LEU A 423 9.24 9.89 20.18
C LEU A 423 10.54 9.50 20.89
N GLY A 424 10.58 8.34 21.55
CA GLY A 424 11.79 7.78 22.16
C GLY A 424 12.89 7.47 21.14
N TRP A 425 12.52 6.92 19.98
CA TRP A 425 13.43 6.67 18.86
C TRP A 425 13.99 7.97 18.25
N ILE A 426 13.13 8.93 17.90
CA ILE A 426 13.52 10.24 17.34
C ILE A 426 14.49 10.96 18.28
N VAL A 427 14.19 11.01 19.58
CA VAL A 427 15.06 11.67 20.56
C VAL A 427 16.39 10.94 20.72
N ASN A 428 16.39 9.60 20.75
CA ASN A 428 17.64 8.81 20.82
C ASN A 428 18.53 9.03 19.58
N SER A 429 17.96 8.98 18.38
CA SER A 429 18.65 9.25 17.11
C SER A 429 19.22 10.67 17.05
N LEU A 430 18.44 11.68 17.47
CA LEU A 430 18.90 13.07 17.52
C LEU A 430 20.03 13.27 18.54
N LEU A 431 19.93 12.67 19.74
CA LEU A 431 21.00 12.72 20.75
C LEU A 431 22.27 12.03 20.25
N PHE A 432 22.16 10.89 19.54
CA PHE A 432 23.31 10.22 18.91
C PHE A 432 23.99 11.14 17.89
N VAL A 433 23.23 11.81 17.01
CA VAL A 433 23.80 12.75 16.03
C VAL A 433 24.53 13.90 16.73
N LEU A 434 23.86 14.55 17.70
CA LEU A 434 24.42 15.71 18.41
C LEU A 434 25.67 15.35 19.21
N LYS A 435 25.72 14.15 19.81
CA LYS A 435 26.85 13.66 20.62
C LYS A 435 28.07 13.26 19.78
N ASN A 436 27.86 12.74 18.57
CA ASN A 436 28.96 12.30 17.69
C ASN A 436 29.40 13.34 16.65
N TYR A 437 28.56 14.33 16.30
CA TYR A 437 28.79 15.21 15.13
C TYR A 437 28.52 16.72 15.35
N GLY A 438 28.12 17.17 16.54
CA GLY A 438 27.85 18.59 16.85
C GLY A 438 28.87 19.25 17.80
N SER A 439 28.91 20.59 17.87
CA SER A 439 29.66 21.34 18.90
C SER A 439 28.91 21.26 20.23
N SER A 440 28.84 20.08 20.83
CA SER A 440 28.59 19.99 22.27
C SER A 440 29.92 20.07 23.01
N PRO A 441 30.01 20.67 24.22
CA PRO A 441 31.29 20.78 24.92
C PRO A 441 31.86 19.41 25.26
N GLN A 442 33.17 19.23 25.07
CA GLN A 442 33.94 18.07 25.58
C GLN A 442 33.98 17.99 27.13
N ALA A 443 33.24 18.87 27.81
CA ALA A 443 33.21 19.06 29.26
C ALA A 443 31.81 18.84 29.90
N VAL A 444 30.84 18.25 29.17
CA VAL A 444 29.65 17.68 29.83
C VAL A 444 30.11 16.43 30.57
N THR A 445 30.02 16.43 31.90
CA THR A 445 30.36 15.24 32.70
C THR A 445 29.42 14.09 32.37
N ALA A 446 29.99 12.92 32.08
CA ALA A 446 29.23 11.71 31.83
C ALA A 446 28.29 11.38 33.00
N GLU A 447 27.24 10.62 32.74
CA GLU A 447 26.45 10.05 33.83
C GLU A 447 27.27 9.01 34.59
N ASP A 448 27.15 9.06 35.92
CA ASP A 448 27.82 8.10 36.80
C ASP A 448 27.29 6.68 36.54
N GLU A 449 28.16 5.70 36.67
CA GLU A 449 27.85 4.29 36.42
C GLU A 449 26.75 3.79 37.37
N SER A 450 26.74 4.27 38.63
CA SER A 450 25.68 3.95 39.59
C SER A 450 24.30 4.44 39.09
N SER A 451 24.27 5.63 38.49
CA SER A 451 23.04 6.24 37.96
C SER A 451 22.56 5.52 36.69
N ASN A 452 23.48 5.13 35.81
CA ASN A 452 23.16 4.35 34.61
C ASN A 452 22.67 2.93 34.94
N LYS A 453 23.18 2.32 36.02
CA LYS A 453 22.63 1.09 36.61
C LYS A 453 21.23 1.32 37.18
N MET A 454 21.01 2.37 37.95
CA MET A 454 19.69 2.73 38.50
C MET A 454 18.62 2.93 37.41
N VAL A 455 18.94 3.67 36.34
CA VAL A 455 18.04 3.82 35.17
C VAL A 455 17.75 2.46 34.51
N SER A 456 18.74 1.56 34.44
CA SER A 456 18.56 0.22 33.85
C SER A 456 17.68 -0.68 34.72
N TYR A 457 17.83 -0.66 36.05
CA TYR A 457 16.96 -1.41 36.96
C TYR A 457 15.52 -0.85 36.97
N GLY A 458 15.36 0.47 36.94
CA GLY A 458 14.06 1.12 36.78
C GLY A 458 13.37 0.71 35.48
N ALA A 459 14.11 0.69 34.36
CA ALA A 459 13.59 0.21 33.08
C ALA A 459 13.16 -1.27 33.13
N ILE A 460 13.95 -2.16 33.74
CA ILE A 460 13.56 -3.57 33.92
C ILE A 460 12.29 -3.70 34.76
N LEU A 461 12.18 -2.95 35.86
CA LEU A 461 10.98 -2.96 36.71
C LEU A 461 9.73 -2.46 35.95
N ILE A 462 9.87 -1.39 35.17
CA ILE A 462 8.79 -0.87 34.32
C ILE A 462 8.39 -1.90 33.25
N PHE A 463 9.36 -2.52 32.56
CA PHE A 463 9.10 -3.57 31.57
C PHE A 463 8.36 -4.76 32.18
N VAL A 464 8.77 -5.24 33.35
CA VAL A 464 8.11 -6.35 34.06
C VAL A 464 6.70 -5.96 34.51
N ALA A 465 6.49 -4.75 35.03
CA ALA A 465 5.17 -4.27 35.45
C ALA A 465 4.19 -4.15 34.27
N PHE A 466 4.62 -3.57 33.15
CA PHE A 466 3.81 -3.52 31.92
C PHE A 466 3.58 -4.91 31.32
N SER A 467 4.57 -5.80 31.34
CA SER A 467 4.41 -7.18 30.86
C SER A 467 3.41 -7.98 31.71
N LEU A 468 3.43 -7.81 33.03
CA LEU A 468 2.44 -8.42 33.93
C LEU A 468 1.03 -7.85 33.66
N PHE A 469 0.91 -6.55 33.41
CA PHE A 469 -0.36 -5.93 33.02
C PHE A 469 -0.88 -6.46 31.67
N MET A 470 -0.01 -6.67 30.68
CA MET A 470 -0.39 -7.32 29.40
C MET A 470 -0.80 -8.79 29.58
N TYR A 471 -0.13 -9.52 30.48
CA TYR A 471 -0.44 -10.92 30.79
C TYR A 471 -1.82 -11.05 31.45
N LEU A 472 -2.12 -10.20 32.43
CA LEU A 472 -3.44 -10.13 33.08
C LEU A 472 -4.56 -9.67 32.12
N LYS A 473 -4.21 -9.04 31.00
CA LYS A 473 -5.14 -8.64 29.92
C LYS A 473 -5.26 -9.68 28.79
N GLU A 474 -4.60 -10.84 28.88
CA GLU A 474 -4.49 -11.83 27.79
C GLU A 474 -4.05 -11.20 26.44
N SER A 475 -3.19 -10.19 26.52
CA SER A 475 -2.84 -9.34 25.37
C SER A 475 -1.95 -10.05 24.34
N HIS A 476 -2.11 -9.66 23.07
CA HIS A 476 -1.37 -10.23 21.94
C HIS A 476 0.17 -10.12 22.14
N PRO A 477 0.98 -11.16 21.83
CA PRO A 477 2.42 -11.19 22.13
C PRO A 477 3.22 -10.00 21.58
N ASN A 478 2.76 -9.38 20.50
CA ASN A 478 3.37 -8.18 19.93
C ASN A 478 3.44 -7.00 20.92
N TYR A 479 2.49 -6.85 21.84
CA TYR A 479 2.43 -5.69 22.73
C TYR A 479 3.64 -5.66 23.68
N TYR A 480 4.09 -6.83 24.13
CA TYR A 480 5.31 -6.99 24.94
C TYR A 480 6.55 -6.50 24.20
N LEU A 481 6.61 -6.71 22.88
CA LEU A 481 7.71 -6.24 22.04
C LEU A 481 7.65 -4.71 21.86
N TYR A 482 6.46 -4.13 21.67
CA TYR A 482 6.29 -2.67 21.66
C TYR A 482 6.70 -2.02 23.00
N ILE A 483 6.31 -2.63 24.12
CA ILE A 483 6.73 -2.20 25.47
C ILE A 483 8.26 -2.32 25.63
N ALA A 484 8.87 -3.42 25.19
CA ALA A 484 10.31 -3.63 25.26
C ALA A 484 11.08 -2.51 24.52
N PHE A 485 10.67 -2.16 23.30
CA PHE A 485 11.27 -1.07 22.53
C PHE A 485 11.06 0.29 23.17
N LEU A 486 9.82 0.64 23.58
CA LEU A 486 9.52 1.89 24.28
C LEU A 486 10.42 2.05 25.52
N VAL A 487 10.43 1.05 26.39
CA VAL A 487 11.17 1.09 27.65
C VAL A 487 12.68 1.13 27.41
N TYR A 488 13.19 0.36 26.45
CA TYR A 488 14.61 0.39 26.06
C TYR A 488 15.05 1.77 25.55
N LEU A 489 14.28 2.36 24.61
CA LEU A 489 14.63 3.63 23.97
C LEU A 489 14.63 4.78 24.98
N TRP A 490 13.58 4.89 25.79
CA TRP A 490 13.55 5.90 26.86
C TRP A 490 14.63 5.66 27.92
N ALA A 491 14.98 4.42 28.23
CA ALA A 491 16.11 4.13 29.11
C ALA A 491 17.46 4.59 28.55
N GLN A 492 17.66 4.64 27.22
CA GLN A 492 18.85 5.28 26.63
C GLN A 492 18.79 6.81 26.76
N VAL A 493 17.64 7.42 26.46
CA VAL A 493 17.42 8.88 26.62
C VAL A 493 17.70 9.32 28.07
N PHE A 494 17.23 8.56 29.08
CA PHE A 494 17.49 8.86 30.49
C PHE A 494 18.94 8.62 30.94
N LYS A 495 19.75 7.84 30.20
CA LYS A 495 21.21 7.72 30.43
C LYS A 495 22.02 8.86 29.82
N GLU A 496 21.42 9.63 28.90
CA GLU A 496 22.01 10.81 28.26
C GLU A 496 21.39 12.13 28.76
N ARG A 497 20.57 12.10 29.82
CA ARG A 497 19.76 13.24 30.29
C ARG A 497 20.56 14.51 30.61
N LYS A 498 21.76 14.42 31.20
CA LYS A 498 22.67 15.58 31.39
C LYS A 498 23.02 16.24 30.06
N PHE A 499 23.37 15.43 29.06
CA PHE A 499 23.70 15.90 27.71
C PHE A 499 22.48 16.53 27.05
N ALA A 500 21.32 15.87 27.07
CA ALA A 500 20.06 16.41 26.55
C ALA A 500 19.69 17.76 27.20
N PHE A 501 19.78 17.88 28.53
CA PHE A 501 19.50 19.13 29.24
C PHE A 501 20.51 20.24 28.90
N SER A 502 21.80 19.91 28.70
CA SER A 502 22.82 20.88 28.30
C SER A 502 22.58 21.44 26.88
N VAL A 503 22.08 20.59 25.96
CA VAL A 503 21.67 21.00 24.61
C VAL A 503 20.44 21.90 24.68
N ILE A 504 19.42 21.53 25.47
CA ILE A 504 18.18 22.31 25.60
C ILE A 504 18.48 23.69 26.20
N SER A 505 19.08 23.73 27.39
CA SER A 505 19.34 24.98 28.14
C SER A 505 20.17 26.00 27.36
N ARG A 506 21.21 25.56 26.62
CA ARG A 506 22.00 26.43 25.74
C ARG A 506 21.15 27.18 24.71
N ASN A 507 20.14 26.53 24.12
CA ASN A 507 19.35 27.12 23.03
C ASN A 507 18.25 28.07 23.52
N PHE A 508 17.79 27.92 24.76
CA PHE A 508 16.91 28.91 25.41
C PHE A 508 17.68 30.13 25.92
N ASN A 509 18.88 29.94 26.47
CA ASN A 509 19.67 31.01 27.09
C ASN A 509 20.29 32.03 26.11
N THR A 510 20.26 31.80 24.80
CA THR A 510 20.84 32.71 23.79
C THR A 510 19.98 33.91 23.40
N GLY A 511 18.76 34.08 23.95
CA GLY A 511 17.83 35.16 23.59
C GLY A 511 17.22 35.06 22.18
N ALA A 512 17.78 34.22 21.30
CA ALA A 512 17.34 33.97 19.92
C ALA A 512 16.00 33.21 19.78
N LEU A 513 15.15 33.23 20.82
CA LEU A 513 13.96 32.38 20.94
C LEU A 513 12.97 32.62 19.79
N ALA A 514 12.67 33.88 19.45
CA ALA A 514 11.85 34.23 18.29
C ALA A 514 12.45 33.76 16.96
N GLY A 515 13.77 33.92 16.77
CA GLY A 515 14.48 33.45 15.58
C GLY A 515 14.56 31.93 15.45
N ASN A 516 14.46 31.19 16.56
CA ASN A 516 14.36 29.74 16.56
C ASN A 516 12.92 29.26 16.34
N LEU A 517 11.91 29.96 16.88
CA LEU A 517 10.50 29.70 16.59
C LEU A 517 10.20 29.84 15.08
N VAL A 518 10.64 30.93 14.43
CA VAL A 518 10.46 31.11 12.98
C VAL A 518 11.04 29.94 12.17
N LYS A 519 12.23 29.45 12.54
CA LYS A 519 12.86 28.29 11.88
C LYS A 519 12.08 27.00 12.11
N ILE A 520 11.59 26.77 13.33
CA ILE A 520 10.73 25.62 13.67
C ILE A 520 9.43 25.68 12.85
N SER A 521 8.78 26.84 12.75
CA SER A 521 7.58 27.02 11.92
C SER A 521 7.85 26.73 10.44
N ILE A 522 8.97 27.21 9.88
CA ILE A 522 9.36 26.90 8.48
C ILE A 522 9.57 25.40 8.28
N TYR A 523 10.21 24.71 9.24
CA TYR A 523 10.43 23.26 9.18
C TYR A 523 9.14 22.45 9.30
N VAL A 524 8.23 22.84 10.21
CA VAL A 524 6.90 22.20 10.32
C VAL A 524 6.09 22.43 9.04
N ILE A 525 6.04 23.65 8.50
CA ILE A 525 5.36 23.93 7.23
C ILE A 525 5.94 23.09 6.09
N ALA A 526 7.27 22.98 5.99
CA ALA A 526 7.91 22.15 4.98
C ALA A 526 7.66 20.65 5.18
N LEU A 527 7.51 20.18 6.42
CA LEU A 527 7.09 18.81 6.74
C LEU A 527 5.63 18.54 6.34
N GLU A 528 4.69 19.42 6.69
CA GLU A 528 3.28 19.25 6.30
C GLU A 528 3.09 19.33 4.78
N ILE A 529 3.90 20.14 4.07
CA ILE A 529 3.97 20.13 2.60
C ILE A 529 4.43 18.76 2.06
N LEU A 530 5.41 18.13 2.70
CA LEU A 530 5.90 16.80 2.30
C LEU A 530 4.87 15.70 2.64
N VAL A 531 4.19 15.78 3.79
CA VAL A 531 3.07 14.88 4.15
C VAL A 531 1.92 15.02 3.16
N TYR A 532 1.54 16.25 2.82
CA TYR A 532 0.47 16.53 1.85
C TYR A 532 0.80 16.00 0.44
N SER A 533 2.08 15.87 0.07
CA SER A 533 2.46 15.34 -1.25
C SER A 533 2.09 13.86 -1.48
N TYR A 534 1.75 13.11 -0.41
CA TYR A 534 1.19 11.75 -0.50
C TYR A 534 -0.31 11.74 -0.84
N PHE A 535 -1.00 12.88 -0.69
CA PHE A 535 -2.41 13.06 -1.05
C PHE A 535 -2.56 13.81 -2.39
N SER A 536 -1.66 14.76 -2.68
CA SER A 536 -1.64 15.54 -3.93
C SER A 536 -0.20 15.81 -4.37
N ARG A 537 0.33 15.01 -5.30
CA ARG A 537 1.74 15.07 -5.74
C ARG A 537 2.12 16.39 -6.43
N GLU A 538 1.14 17.12 -6.92
CA GLU A 538 1.25 18.40 -7.62
C GLU A 538 1.96 19.44 -6.76
N VAL A 539 1.87 19.35 -5.43
CA VAL A 539 2.53 20.24 -4.46
C VAL A 539 4.06 20.09 -4.44
N LEU A 540 4.61 19.02 -5.03
CA LEU A 540 6.04 18.92 -5.31
C LEU A 540 6.49 19.89 -6.42
N THR A 541 5.59 20.33 -7.31
CA THR A 541 5.91 21.34 -8.34
C THR A 541 6.36 22.68 -7.73
N PRO A 542 5.54 23.39 -6.94
CA PRO A 542 5.98 24.64 -6.30
C PRO A 542 7.16 24.39 -5.36
N SER A 543 7.26 23.21 -4.72
CA SER A 543 8.40 22.86 -3.86
C SER A 543 9.74 22.82 -4.62
N LEU A 544 9.77 22.17 -5.79
CA LEU A 544 10.94 22.13 -6.69
C LEU A 544 11.27 23.51 -7.28
N ILE A 545 10.25 24.29 -7.65
CA ILE A 545 10.43 25.65 -8.18
C ILE A 545 10.99 26.58 -7.09
N VAL A 546 10.50 26.48 -5.86
CA VAL A 546 11.05 27.21 -4.70
C VAL A 546 12.50 26.80 -4.44
N ALA A 547 12.85 25.51 -4.50
CA ALA A 547 14.25 25.06 -4.38
C ALA A 547 15.15 25.55 -5.54
N GLY A 548 14.62 25.64 -6.77
CA GLY A 548 15.32 26.19 -7.95
C GLY A 548 15.48 27.72 -7.94
N ILE A 549 14.67 28.44 -7.16
CA ILE A 549 14.65 29.91 -7.12
C ILE A 549 15.25 30.44 -5.82
N VAL A 550 14.68 30.06 -4.67
CA VAL A 550 14.95 30.66 -3.35
C VAL A 550 16.30 30.22 -2.79
N TRP A 551 16.63 28.92 -2.83
CA TRP A 551 17.90 28.43 -2.26
C TRP A 551 19.13 29.14 -2.88
N PRO A 552 19.26 29.29 -4.22
CA PRO A 552 20.30 30.13 -4.80
C PRO A 552 20.33 31.58 -4.31
N PHE A 553 19.17 32.23 -4.10
CA PHE A 553 19.13 33.60 -3.55
C PHE A 553 19.58 33.69 -2.08
N LEU A 554 19.50 32.60 -1.32
CA LEU A 554 20.02 32.51 0.05
C LEU A 554 21.53 32.23 0.11
N THR A 555 22.19 31.95 -1.02
CA THR A 555 23.66 31.79 -1.08
C THR A 555 24.39 33.14 -1.08
N PRO A 556 25.68 33.22 -0.69
CA PRO A 556 26.44 34.47 -0.71
C PRO A 556 26.51 35.12 -2.11
N THR A 557 26.41 36.44 -2.20
CA THR A 557 26.42 37.16 -3.49
C THR A 557 27.70 36.93 -4.30
N SER A 558 28.83 36.66 -3.64
CA SER A 558 30.09 36.23 -4.27
C SER A 558 29.92 34.93 -5.05
N PHE A 559 29.31 33.92 -4.43
CA PHE A 559 28.98 32.63 -5.04
C PHE A 559 28.01 32.82 -6.21
N GLN A 560 26.95 33.64 -6.03
CA GLN A 560 25.96 33.89 -7.07
C GLN A 560 26.59 34.47 -8.35
N ASN A 561 27.44 35.49 -8.21
CA ASN A 561 28.10 36.15 -9.33
C ASN A 561 29.11 35.23 -10.04
N LYS A 562 29.91 34.49 -9.28
CA LYS A 562 30.95 33.59 -9.82
C LYS A 562 30.36 32.37 -10.52
N ASN A 563 29.25 31.82 -9.99
CA ASN A 563 28.74 30.50 -10.37
C ASN A 563 27.38 30.55 -11.10
N TRP A 564 26.98 31.71 -11.67
CA TRP A 564 25.64 31.93 -12.24
C TRP A 564 25.18 30.89 -13.27
N ARG A 565 26.10 30.32 -14.08
CA ARG A 565 25.78 29.26 -15.06
C ARG A 565 25.29 27.97 -14.40
N MET A 566 25.86 27.62 -13.25
CA MET A 566 25.49 26.46 -12.46
C MET A 566 24.15 26.67 -11.75
N ILE A 567 23.91 27.89 -11.25
CA ILE A 567 22.61 28.31 -10.70
C ILE A 567 21.51 28.25 -11.77
N LEU A 568 21.81 28.69 -13.01
CA LEU A 568 20.88 28.59 -14.13
C LEU A 568 20.59 27.12 -14.49
N PHE A 569 21.61 26.27 -14.57
CA PHE A 569 21.43 24.83 -14.80
C PHE A 569 20.56 24.16 -13.73
N TRP A 570 20.84 24.40 -12.44
CA TRP A 570 20.03 23.92 -11.32
C TRP A 570 18.58 24.39 -11.43
N ARG A 571 18.34 25.69 -11.66
CA ARG A 571 17.00 26.26 -11.80
C ARG A 571 16.22 25.65 -12.96
N THR A 572 16.84 25.50 -14.13
CA THR A 572 16.22 24.86 -15.29
C THR A 572 15.92 23.39 -15.03
N ALA A 573 16.84 22.65 -14.40
CA ALA A 573 16.65 21.24 -14.07
C ALA A 573 15.47 21.02 -13.11
N CYS A 574 15.36 21.83 -12.05
CA CYS A 574 14.21 21.82 -11.14
C CYS A 574 12.89 22.12 -11.86
N ILE A 575 12.84 23.14 -12.71
CA ILE A 575 11.62 23.50 -13.45
C ILE A 575 11.21 22.37 -14.41
N VAL A 576 12.14 21.81 -15.19
CA VAL A 576 11.84 20.69 -16.11
C VAL A 576 11.41 19.44 -15.34
N THR A 577 12.05 19.14 -14.20
CA THR A 577 11.69 17.99 -13.36
C THR A 577 10.32 18.19 -12.69
N SER A 578 9.93 19.42 -12.38
CA SER A 578 8.62 19.72 -11.78
C SER A 578 7.44 19.43 -12.68
N VAL A 579 7.61 19.36 -14.01
CA VAL A 579 6.52 19.03 -14.94
C VAL A 579 5.98 17.62 -14.71
N PHE A 580 6.83 16.67 -14.35
CA PHE A 580 6.46 15.25 -14.22
C PHE A 580 5.47 14.98 -13.07
N THR A 581 5.45 15.83 -12.03
CA THR A 581 4.46 15.72 -10.95
C THR A 581 3.11 16.36 -11.29
N LEU A 582 2.95 16.95 -12.49
CA LEU A 582 1.68 17.44 -13.04
C LEU A 582 1.14 16.57 -14.20
N LEU A 583 1.90 15.57 -14.67
CA LEU A 583 1.42 14.61 -15.67
C LEU A 583 0.38 13.67 -15.05
N PRO A 584 -0.43 12.93 -15.83
CA PRO A 584 -1.31 11.89 -15.27
C PRO A 584 -0.50 10.74 -14.65
N VAL A 585 -1.05 10.11 -13.61
CA VAL A 585 -0.58 8.79 -13.12
C VAL A 585 -1.17 7.67 -14.00
N GLU A 586 -2.34 7.92 -14.60
CA GLU A 586 -3.03 7.05 -15.56
C GLU A 586 -2.23 6.98 -16.88
N LEU A 587 -1.32 6.02 -17.00
CA LEU A 587 -0.49 5.85 -18.20
C LEU A 587 -1.17 4.95 -19.25
N GLY A 588 -1.39 5.50 -20.44
CA GLY A 588 -1.37 4.69 -21.66
C GLY A 588 0.08 4.33 -22.00
N GLU A 589 0.30 3.14 -22.57
CA GLU A 589 1.62 2.80 -23.11
C GLU A 589 2.00 3.78 -24.24
N ASP A 590 3.18 4.39 -24.14
CA ASP A 590 3.79 5.14 -25.26
C ASP A 590 5.29 4.86 -25.30
N MET A 591 5.63 3.81 -26.05
CA MET A 591 7.02 3.41 -26.31
C MET A 591 7.85 4.50 -27.02
N ARG A 592 7.22 5.53 -27.62
CA ARG A 592 7.93 6.66 -28.22
C ARG A 592 8.58 7.53 -27.14
N LEU A 593 7.90 7.71 -26.01
CA LEU A 593 8.42 8.46 -24.85
C LEU A 593 9.52 7.68 -24.13
N VAL A 594 9.35 6.36 -23.97
CA VAL A 594 10.41 5.44 -23.48
C VAL A 594 11.66 5.54 -24.36
N THR A 595 11.47 5.41 -25.68
CA THR A 595 12.56 5.49 -26.69
C THR A 595 13.25 6.86 -26.65
N LEU A 596 12.49 7.96 -26.61
CA LEU A 596 13.05 9.31 -26.53
C LEU A 596 13.88 9.51 -25.25
N GLY A 597 13.40 9.01 -24.11
CA GLY A 597 14.14 9.01 -22.86
C GLY A 597 15.45 8.22 -22.96
N GLY A 598 15.41 7.00 -23.49
CA GLY A 598 16.60 6.17 -23.69
C GLY A 598 17.62 6.80 -24.64
N VAL A 599 17.17 7.48 -25.70
CA VAL A 599 18.05 8.24 -26.62
C VAL A 599 18.71 9.43 -25.91
N LEU A 600 17.99 10.17 -25.06
CA LEU A 600 18.58 11.26 -24.26
C LEU A 600 19.60 10.74 -23.22
N ILE A 601 19.35 9.59 -22.62
CA ILE A 601 20.32 8.91 -21.74
C ILE A 601 21.55 8.47 -22.54
N LEU A 602 21.38 7.87 -23.73
CA LEU A 602 22.48 7.45 -24.60
C LEU A 602 23.37 8.64 -25.02
N ILE A 603 22.76 9.75 -25.44
CA ILE A 603 23.46 10.97 -25.86
C ILE A 603 24.22 11.60 -24.67
N SER A 604 23.56 11.76 -23.51
CA SER A 604 24.20 12.34 -22.33
C SER A 604 25.30 11.44 -21.75
N GLY A 605 25.14 10.12 -21.82
CA GLY A 605 26.17 9.15 -21.47
C GLY A 605 27.39 9.20 -22.40
N ALA A 606 27.18 9.35 -23.70
CA ALA A 606 28.26 9.55 -24.67
C ALA A 606 29.01 10.87 -24.46
N ILE A 607 28.29 11.97 -24.18
CA ILE A 607 28.86 13.26 -23.80
C ILE A 607 29.67 13.12 -22.50
N ALA A 608 29.12 12.46 -21.48
CA ALA A 608 29.81 12.23 -20.21
C ALA A 608 31.08 11.40 -20.41
N ALA A 609 31.05 10.33 -21.19
CA ALA A 609 32.24 9.53 -21.52
C ALA A 609 33.34 10.35 -22.24
N TYR A 610 32.97 11.32 -23.09
CA TYR A 610 33.92 12.23 -23.74
C TYR A 610 34.47 13.34 -22.83
N LEU A 611 33.69 13.78 -21.84
CA LEU A 611 34.09 14.85 -20.92
C LEU A 611 34.83 14.35 -19.67
N LEU A 612 34.55 13.13 -19.20
CA LEU A 612 35.17 12.57 -17.99
C LEU A 612 36.71 12.57 -18.03
N PRO A 613 37.40 12.16 -19.11
CA PRO A 613 38.87 12.23 -19.17
C PRO A 613 39.46 13.64 -19.04
N LYS A 614 38.64 14.69 -19.23
CA LYS A 614 39.06 16.10 -19.18
C LYS A 614 38.82 16.74 -17.80
N TYR A 615 37.77 16.34 -17.10
CA TYR A 615 37.32 16.95 -15.84
C TYR A 615 37.39 16.02 -14.62
N ALA A 616 37.71 14.73 -14.82
CA ALA A 616 37.75 13.71 -13.78
C ALA A 616 38.96 12.76 -13.95
N PRO A 617 40.21 13.28 -14.04
CA PRO A 617 41.41 12.47 -14.27
C PRO A 617 41.61 11.43 -13.15
N THR A 618 42.03 10.22 -13.53
CA THR A 618 42.02 9.03 -12.66
C THR A 618 43.31 8.80 -11.86
N ALA A 619 44.15 9.82 -11.66
CA ALA A 619 45.39 9.69 -10.91
C ALA A 619 45.84 11.00 -10.25
N LEU A 620 46.30 10.89 -8.99
CA LEU A 620 47.25 11.87 -8.43
C LEU A 620 48.61 11.73 -9.15
N PRO A 621 49.38 12.81 -9.33
CA PRO A 621 50.63 12.81 -10.10
C PRO A 621 51.82 12.19 -9.32
N VAL A 622 51.67 10.96 -8.84
CA VAL A 622 52.71 10.25 -8.07
C VAL A 622 53.48 9.28 -8.98
N SER A 623 54.69 9.69 -9.34
CA SER A 623 55.76 8.85 -9.92
C SER A 623 55.47 8.07 -11.22
N GLY A 624 55.52 8.79 -12.36
CA GLY A 624 56.27 8.36 -13.55
C GLY A 624 55.79 7.16 -14.39
N LYS A 625 54.74 6.42 -14.02
CA LYS A 625 54.22 5.28 -14.82
C LYS A 625 52.69 5.31 -14.97
N THR A 626 52.20 6.28 -15.72
CA THR A 626 50.80 6.37 -16.17
C THR A 626 50.43 5.24 -17.14
N LYS A 627 50.07 4.06 -16.59
CA LYS A 627 49.28 3.07 -17.34
C LYS A 627 47.90 3.67 -17.61
N GLN A 628 47.69 4.14 -18.83
CA GLN A 628 46.42 4.68 -19.30
C GLN A 628 45.34 3.59 -19.19
N GLN A 629 44.43 3.72 -18.22
CA GLN A 629 43.46 2.70 -17.87
C GLN A 629 42.27 2.77 -18.84
N LYS A 630 41.99 1.69 -19.58
CA LYS A 630 40.93 1.68 -20.60
C LYS A 630 39.54 1.95 -19.98
N ASP A 631 38.80 2.89 -20.57
CA ASP A 631 37.44 3.30 -20.18
C ASP A 631 36.35 2.28 -20.58
N GLY A 632 36.53 1.02 -20.18
CA GLY A 632 35.65 -0.10 -20.53
C GLY A 632 34.18 0.05 -20.08
N PRO A 633 33.86 0.40 -18.81
CA PRO A 633 32.49 0.31 -18.31
C PRO A 633 31.47 1.18 -19.06
N PRO A 634 31.68 2.49 -19.30
CA PRO A 634 30.69 3.31 -20.00
C PRO A 634 30.39 2.80 -21.42
N ALA A 635 31.39 2.32 -22.16
CA ALA A 635 31.18 1.80 -23.51
C ALA A 635 30.34 0.52 -23.54
N ILE A 636 30.55 -0.39 -22.59
CA ILE A 636 29.74 -1.62 -22.45
C ILE A 636 28.29 -1.26 -22.10
N ILE A 637 28.08 -0.33 -21.16
CA ILE A 637 26.74 0.09 -20.76
C ILE A 637 26.00 0.81 -21.91
N LEU A 638 26.67 1.71 -22.64
CA LEU A 638 26.09 2.38 -23.81
C LEU A 638 25.68 1.37 -24.90
N PHE A 639 26.44 0.27 -25.06
CA PHE A 639 26.03 -0.83 -25.94
C PHE A 639 24.80 -1.59 -25.41
N GLN A 640 24.68 -1.83 -24.10
CA GLN A 640 23.46 -2.43 -23.51
C GLN A 640 22.23 -1.53 -23.72
N ILE A 641 22.35 -0.21 -23.55
CA ILE A 641 21.28 0.76 -23.82
C ILE A 641 20.88 0.72 -25.30
N PHE A 642 21.86 0.70 -26.22
CA PHE A 642 21.61 0.61 -27.66
C PHE A 642 20.89 -0.70 -28.05
N VAL A 643 21.32 -1.85 -27.52
CA VAL A 643 20.67 -3.15 -27.77
C VAL A 643 19.23 -3.15 -27.25
N GLN A 644 18.96 -2.57 -26.07
CA GLN A 644 17.60 -2.49 -25.54
C GLN A 644 16.67 -1.61 -26.37
N LEU A 645 17.16 -0.48 -26.88
CA LEU A 645 16.40 0.39 -27.78
C LEU A 645 16.03 -0.29 -29.11
N VAL A 646 16.71 -1.37 -29.50
CA VAL A 646 16.32 -2.24 -30.63
C VAL A 646 15.35 -3.32 -30.16
N VAL A 647 15.64 -4.04 -29.07
CA VAL A 647 14.82 -5.14 -28.53
C VAL A 647 13.37 -4.73 -28.22
N ILE A 648 13.15 -3.51 -27.73
CA ILE A 648 11.81 -2.96 -27.43
C ILE A 648 10.90 -2.91 -28.67
N LEU A 649 11.45 -2.91 -29.88
CA LEU A 649 10.69 -2.87 -31.13
C LEU A 649 10.26 -4.26 -31.65
N GLU A 650 10.77 -5.36 -31.07
CA GLU A 650 10.59 -6.73 -31.58
C GLU A 650 9.80 -7.67 -30.63
N GLY A 651 9.29 -7.16 -29.51
CA GLY A 651 8.39 -7.88 -28.61
C GLY A 651 9.05 -8.92 -27.71
N LEU A 652 8.31 -9.98 -27.35
CA LEU A 652 8.62 -10.86 -26.21
C LEU A 652 9.16 -12.30 -26.47
N PRO A 653 9.89 -12.63 -27.56
CA PRO A 653 10.55 -13.93 -27.71
C PRO A 653 11.38 -14.37 -26.48
N LEU A 654 11.56 -15.68 -26.31
CA LEU A 654 12.37 -16.28 -25.23
C LEU A 654 13.78 -15.67 -25.13
N LEU A 655 14.40 -15.32 -26.27
CA LEU A 655 15.69 -14.63 -26.30
C LEU A 655 15.65 -13.26 -25.61
N ASN A 656 14.57 -12.50 -25.81
CA ASN A 656 14.40 -11.16 -25.25
C ASN A 656 14.15 -11.25 -23.73
N GLN A 657 13.36 -12.24 -23.28
CA GLN A 657 13.20 -12.55 -21.85
C GLN A 657 14.55 -12.88 -21.19
N LEU A 658 15.36 -13.76 -21.80
CA LEU A 658 16.71 -14.10 -21.30
C LEU A 658 17.63 -12.87 -21.24
N LEU A 659 17.56 -11.96 -22.23
CA LEU A 659 18.30 -10.70 -22.22
C LEU A 659 17.85 -9.75 -21.10
N SER A 660 16.55 -9.65 -20.80
CA SER A 660 16.04 -8.89 -19.66
C SER A 660 16.63 -9.39 -18.34
N TRP A 661 16.61 -10.70 -18.10
CA TRP A 661 17.19 -11.32 -16.90
C TRP A 661 18.71 -11.07 -16.78
N ILE A 662 19.47 -11.19 -17.88
CA ILE A 662 20.90 -10.85 -17.90
C ILE A 662 21.12 -9.37 -17.53
N ILE A 663 20.30 -8.45 -18.04
CA ILE A 663 20.43 -7.02 -17.77
C ILE A 663 20.19 -6.69 -16.29
N LEU A 664 19.15 -7.28 -15.67
CA LEU A 664 18.84 -7.15 -14.25
C LEU A 664 20.02 -7.50 -13.33
N PHE A 665 20.77 -8.57 -13.62
CA PHE A 665 21.97 -8.88 -12.85
C PHE A 665 23.16 -7.95 -13.21
N SER A 666 23.30 -7.57 -14.49
CA SER A 666 24.42 -6.76 -14.94
C SER A 666 24.44 -5.34 -14.34
N CYS A 667 23.29 -4.72 -14.10
CA CYS A 667 23.22 -3.34 -13.60
C CYS A 667 23.83 -3.18 -12.19
N GLY A 668 23.79 -4.22 -11.36
CA GLY A 668 24.47 -4.27 -10.07
C GLY A 668 25.93 -4.70 -10.17
N ILE A 669 26.24 -5.67 -11.05
CA ILE A 669 27.58 -6.23 -11.22
C ILE A 669 28.56 -5.20 -11.83
N ILE A 670 28.17 -4.46 -12.87
CA ILE A 670 29.05 -3.50 -13.55
C ILE A 670 29.61 -2.41 -12.61
N PRO A 671 28.80 -1.68 -11.81
CA PRO A 671 29.35 -0.72 -10.86
C PRO A 671 30.15 -1.43 -9.76
N ALA A 672 29.74 -2.60 -9.27
CA ALA A 672 30.50 -3.37 -8.28
C ALA A 672 31.89 -3.81 -8.80
N MET A 673 32.03 -4.21 -10.06
CA MET A 673 33.34 -4.51 -10.67
C MET A 673 34.22 -3.27 -10.81
N ASP A 674 33.64 -2.11 -11.08
CA ASP A 674 34.38 -0.84 -11.16
C ASP A 674 34.75 -0.29 -9.76
N LEU A 675 34.22 -0.86 -8.66
CA LEU A 675 34.62 -0.57 -7.27
C LEU A 675 36.03 -1.09 -6.93
N VAL A 676 36.46 -2.17 -7.59
CA VAL A 676 37.73 -2.89 -7.33
C VAL A 676 38.97 -2.05 -7.69
N LYS A 677 38.77 -0.89 -8.32
CA LYS A 677 39.78 0.09 -8.68
C LYS A 677 39.72 1.27 -7.70
N GLU A 678 40.57 1.27 -6.68
CA GLU A 678 40.67 2.42 -5.78
C GLU A 678 41.11 3.70 -6.52
N GLY A 679 40.72 4.88 -6.01
CA GLY A 679 41.20 6.16 -6.53
C GLY A 679 40.42 6.77 -7.71
N HIS A 680 39.13 6.42 -7.87
CA HIS A 680 38.29 7.03 -8.92
C HIS A 680 37.63 8.35 -8.49
N HIS A 681 37.70 9.37 -9.34
CA HIS A 681 37.07 10.68 -9.13
C HIS A 681 35.54 10.58 -9.01
N PHE A 682 34.93 11.28 -8.04
CA PHE A 682 33.50 11.16 -7.73
C PHE A 682 32.56 11.28 -8.95
N LEU A 683 32.82 12.25 -9.84
CA LEU A 683 32.00 12.48 -11.04
C LEU A 683 32.00 11.28 -11.99
N ARG A 684 33.13 10.56 -12.12
CA ARG A 684 33.21 9.32 -12.91
C ARG A 684 32.34 8.23 -12.29
N ARG A 685 32.35 8.11 -10.97
CA ARG A 685 31.58 7.09 -10.24
C ARG A 685 30.08 7.31 -10.40
N LEU A 686 29.61 8.56 -10.32
CA LEU A 686 28.20 8.91 -10.51
C LEU A 686 27.72 8.62 -11.94
N VAL A 687 28.50 8.96 -12.97
CA VAL A 687 28.16 8.62 -14.37
C VAL A 687 28.09 7.10 -14.58
N VAL A 688 29.03 6.32 -14.02
CA VAL A 688 29.00 4.86 -14.10
C VAL A 688 27.74 4.29 -13.42
N ILE A 689 27.36 4.80 -12.24
CA ILE A 689 26.13 4.37 -11.55
C ILE A 689 24.88 4.73 -12.38
N TYR A 690 24.72 6.00 -12.74
CA TYR A 690 23.60 6.51 -13.56
C TYR A 690 23.37 5.68 -14.83
N LEU A 691 24.44 5.44 -15.61
CA LEU A 691 24.32 4.65 -16.83
C LEU A 691 24.00 3.18 -16.53
N SER A 692 24.58 2.57 -15.47
CA SER A 692 24.40 1.15 -15.19
C SER A 692 22.95 0.76 -14.91
N PHE A 693 22.14 1.65 -14.32
CA PHE A 693 20.73 1.40 -14.03
C PHE A 693 19.78 1.78 -15.17
N ALA A 694 20.24 2.56 -16.16
CA ALA A 694 19.40 2.99 -17.27
C ALA A 694 18.83 1.82 -18.11
N PRO A 695 19.59 0.78 -18.53
CA PRO A 695 19.02 -0.36 -19.26
C PRO A 695 17.86 -1.04 -18.54
N LEU A 696 17.96 -1.20 -17.23
CA LEU A 696 16.93 -1.83 -16.41
C LEU A 696 15.72 -0.90 -16.21
N PHE A 697 15.96 0.39 -15.98
CA PHE A 697 14.87 1.35 -15.84
C PHE A 697 14.09 1.52 -17.16
N ILE A 698 14.77 1.47 -18.31
CA ILE A 698 14.18 1.45 -19.65
C ILE A 698 13.30 0.20 -19.82
N LEU A 699 13.80 -1.01 -19.51
CA LEU A 699 13.06 -2.26 -19.57
C LEU A 699 11.77 -2.26 -18.74
N LEU A 700 11.79 -1.56 -17.60
CA LEU A 700 10.67 -1.46 -16.67
C LEU A 700 9.75 -0.25 -16.96
N SER A 701 10.04 0.58 -17.97
CA SER A 701 9.25 1.78 -18.31
C SER A 701 8.21 1.52 -19.39
N ILE A 702 7.02 2.14 -19.28
CA ILE A 702 5.96 2.04 -20.31
C ILE A 702 5.57 3.37 -20.98
N SER A 703 6.03 4.51 -20.46
CA SER A 703 5.67 5.84 -21.00
C SER A 703 6.73 6.90 -20.66
N TYR A 704 6.34 8.11 -20.24
CA TYR A 704 7.24 9.24 -19.95
C TYR A 704 8.32 8.98 -18.88
N GLU A 705 8.25 7.86 -18.16
CA GLU A 705 9.07 7.53 -16.99
C GLU A 705 10.58 7.62 -17.28
N THR A 706 11.02 7.17 -18.45
CA THR A 706 12.43 7.25 -18.86
C THR A 706 12.91 8.70 -19.05
N LEU A 707 12.02 9.61 -19.46
CA LEU A 707 12.30 11.05 -19.53
C LEU A 707 12.44 11.65 -18.13
N PHE A 708 11.61 11.22 -17.17
CA PHE A 708 11.77 11.61 -15.77
C PHE A 708 13.14 11.15 -15.23
N TYR A 709 13.54 9.89 -15.44
CA TYR A 709 14.83 9.38 -14.98
C TYR A 709 16.02 10.21 -15.49
N PHE A 710 15.97 10.62 -16.76
CA PHE A 710 16.94 11.55 -17.34
C PHE A 710 16.93 12.92 -16.65
N CYS A 711 15.77 13.59 -16.58
CA CYS A 711 15.64 14.95 -16.03
C CYS A 711 15.97 15.02 -14.52
N PHE A 712 15.48 14.05 -13.74
CA PHE A 712 15.77 13.92 -12.32
C PHE A 712 17.27 13.72 -12.06
N SER A 713 17.95 12.92 -12.89
CA SER A 713 19.41 12.76 -12.80
C SER A 713 20.18 14.05 -13.10
N GLN A 714 19.69 14.91 -14.01
CA GLN A 714 20.28 16.24 -14.22
C GLN A 714 20.07 17.16 -13.01
N THR A 715 18.90 17.10 -12.36
CA THR A 715 18.59 17.84 -11.13
C THR A 715 19.51 17.43 -9.99
N LEU A 716 19.71 16.13 -9.75
CA LEU A 716 20.65 15.63 -8.75
C LEU A 716 22.10 16.07 -9.02
N LEU A 717 22.53 16.06 -10.28
CA LEU A 717 23.85 16.58 -10.68
C LEU A 717 23.97 18.09 -10.41
N GLY A 718 22.94 18.88 -10.71
CA GLY A 718 22.90 20.32 -10.45
C GLY A 718 23.01 20.65 -8.95
N TRP A 719 22.23 19.95 -8.12
CA TRP A 719 22.30 20.06 -6.65
C TRP A 719 23.69 19.74 -6.09
N LEU A 720 24.29 18.65 -6.55
CA LEU A 720 25.63 18.24 -6.12
C LEU A 720 26.71 19.28 -6.47
N LEU A 721 26.68 19.81 -7.69
CA LEU A 721 27.65 20.82 -8.12
C LEU A 721 27.50 22.11 -7.30
N MET A 722 26.25 22.51 -7.00
CA MET A 722 25.94 23.62 -6.08
C MET A 722 26.52 23.40 -4.67
N GLU A 723 26.22 22.27 -4.03
CA GLU A 723 26.74 21.92 -2.70
C GLU A 723 28.28 21.90 -2.65
N ARG A 724 28.95 21.24 -3.60
CA ARG A 724 30.43 21.17 -3.61
C ARG A 724 31.07 22.56 -3.74
N GLN A 725 30.54 23.41 -4.62
CA GLN A 725 31.13 24.74 -4.85
C GLN A 725 30.84 25.71 -3.70
N LEU A 726 29.70 25.57 -3.00
CA LEU A 726 29.42 26.28 -1.75
C LEU A 726 30.40 25.86 -0.64
N PHE A 727 30.61 24.55 -0.47
CA PHE A 727 31.54 24.01 0.51
C PHE A 727 32.98 24.47 0.28
N SER A 728 33.43 24.49 -0.98
CA SER A 728 34.77 24.98 -1.38
C SER A 728 34.97 26.46 -1.01
N GLU A 729 33.98 27.33 -1.28
CA GLU A 729 34.07 28.77 -0.96
C GLU A 729 33.99 29.08 0.54
N VAL A 730 33.40 28.21 1.36
CA VAL A 730 33.42 28.34 2.84
C VAL A 730 34.76 27.90 3.43
N LYS A 731 35.53 27.05 2.73
CA LYS A 731 36.78 26.45 3.25
C LYS A 731 38.07 27.16 2.82
N SER A 732 38.02 28.12 1.89
CA SER A 732 39.21 28.66 1.20
C SER A 732 40.13 29.57 2.05
N THR A 733 40.13 29.41 3.38
CA THR A 733 40.95 30.16 4.34
C THR A 733 42.00 29.31 5.07
N GLU A 734 41.95 27.97 4.96
CA GLU A 734 42.98 27.08 5.54
C GLU A 734 43.51 26.05 4.52
N PRO A 735 44.82 25.77 4.49
CA PRO A 735 45.43 24.81 3.56
C PRO A 735 45.23 23.35 4.02
N LEU A 736 44.91 22.46 3.09
CA LEU A 736 44.87 21.01 3.36
C LEU A 736 46.28 20.38 3.33
N GLY A 737 46.46 19.34 4.14
CA GLY A 737 47.70 18.55 4.21
C GLY A 737 47.78 17.43 3.16
N ASN A 738 48.99 17.01 2.82
CA ASN A 738 49.27 16.11 1.70
C ASN A 738 49.08 14.59 1.96
N ASP A 739 48.56 14.16 3.12
CA ASP A 739 48.45 12.74 3.47
C ASP A 739 47.01 12.28 3.73
N TYR A 740 46.64 11.12 3.19
CA TYR A 740 45.25 10.67 3.07
C TYR A 740 44.66 10.18 4.41
N SER A 741 45.50 9.87 5.41
CA SER A 741 45.05 9.56 6.77
C SER A 741 44.66 10.80 7.58
N ASP A 742 45.15 11.99 7.22
CA ASP A 742 44.77 13.25 7.86
C ASP A 742 43.47 13.86 7.26
N VAL A 743 42.91 13.23 6.22
CA VAL A 743 41.63 13.59 5.58
C VAL A 743 40.42 13.05 6.36
N ILE A 744 40.60 12.66 7.63
CA ILE A 744 39.54 12.70 8.65
C ILE A 744 39.69 14.03 9.40
N PRO A 745 38.92 15.09 9.04
CA PRO A 745 39.17 16.40 9.61
C PRO A 745 38.91 16.41 11.11
N LYS A 746 39.88 16.91 11.89
CA LYS A 746 39.63 17.35 13.27
C LYS A 746 38.72 18.58 13.23
N ARG A 747 37.41 18.30 13.16
CA ARG A 747 36.32 19.23 12.88
C ARG A 747 36.04 20.14 14.08
N SER A 748 36.86 21.18 14.26
CA SER A 748 36.70 22.16 15.35
C SER A 748 35.45 23.03 15.15
N ASP A 749 35.30 23.67 13.99
CA ASP A 749 34.38 24.82 13.85
C ASP A 749 33.25 24.65 12.80
N SER A 750 33.37 23.75 11.82
CA SER A 750 32.36 23.54 10.76
C SER A 750 31.25 22.56 11.18
N VAL A 751 30.53 22.89 12.26
CA VAL A 751 29.68 21.95 12.99
C VAL A 751 28.22 21.86 12.52
N CYS A 752 27.62 20.69 12.79
CA CYS A 752 26.17 20.49 12.77
C CYS A 752 25.48 21.31 13.89
N SER A 753 25.16 22.56 13.58
CA SER A 753 24.38 23.47 14.43
C SER A 753 22.88 23.21 14.23
N LEU A 754 22.02 23.77 15.09
CA LEU A 754 20.56 23.77 14.85
C LEU A 754 20.19 24.41 13.50
N SER A 755 21.00 25.33 12.96
CA SER A 755 20.83 25.83 11.57
C SER A 755 20.88 24.71 10.52
N THR A 756 21.68 23.66 10.72
CA THR A 756 21.79 22.52 9.81
C THR A 756 20.51 21.67 9.78
N ILE A 757 19.74 21.67 10.87
CA ILE A 757 18.46 20.95 10.95
C ILE A 757 17.42 21.59 10.02
N PHE A 758 17.40 22.92 9.94
CA PHE A 758 16.43 23.65 9.10
C PHE A 758 16.69 23.59 7.58
N VAL A 759 17.79 22.96 7.15
CA VAL A 759 18.07 22.68 5.72
C VAL A 759 17.51 21.31 5.28
N GLN A 760 17.20 20.40 6.20
CA GLN A 760 16.76 19.02 5.92
C GLN A 760 15.60 18.90 4.91
N PRO A 761 14.55 19.75 4.92
CA PRO A 761 13.44 19.59 3.97
C PRO A 761 13.86 19.77 2.51
N HIS A 762 14.93 20.53 2.22
CA HIS A 762 15.47 20.66 0.87
C HIS A 762 16.12 19.35 0.36
N LEU A 763 16.54 18.45 1.25
CA LEU A 763 17.03 17.11 0.90
C LEU A 763 15.88 16.13 0.62
N LEU A 764 14.75 16.32 1.30
CA LEU A 764 13.56 15.47 1.16
C LEU A 764 12.71 15.78 -0.06
N VAL A 765 12.70 17.02 -0.58
CA VAL A 765 11.95 17.36 -1.81
C VAL A 765 12.43 16.54 -3.03
N PRO A 766 13.73 16.47 -3.37
CA PRO A 766 14.21 15.56 -4.42
C PRO A 766 13.91 14.08 -4.11
N TYR A 767 14.03 13.66 -2.85
CA TYR A 767 13.81 12.27 -2.46
C TYR A 767 12.35 11.85 -2.67
N ASN A 768 11.36 12.66 -2.28
CA ASN A 768 9.95 12.40 -2.57
C ASN A 768 9.64 12.54 -4.08
N THR A 769 10.27 13.50 -4.77
CA THR A 769 10.16 13.64 -6.24
C THR A 769 10.56 12.35 -6.97
N ALA A 770 11.57 11.61 -6.48
CA ALA A 770 12.00 10.33 -7.07
C ALA A 770 10.89 9.26 -7.10
N PHE A 771 9.92 9.32 -6.17
CA PHE A 771 8.82 8.37 -6.05
C PHE A 771 7.54 8.85 -6.75
N PHE A 772 7.17 10.11 -6.53
CA PHE A 772 5.93 10.67 -7.08
C PHE A 772 6.09 11.18 -8.52
N GLY A 773 7.31 11.22 -9.07
CA GLY A 773 7.57 11.70 -10.43
C GLY A 773 7.07 10.78 -11.56
N THR A 774 7.06 9.46 -11.36
CA THR A 774 6.65 8.48 -12.39
C THR A 774 5.37 7.72 -12.05
N GLY A 775 5.07 7.52 -10.76
CA GLY A 775 3.85 6.87 -10.28
C GLY A 775 3.32 7.57 -9.04
N ASN A 776 2.55 6.84 -8.23
CA ASN A 776 2.12 7.31 -6.92
C ASN A 776 2.40 6.23 -5.86
N ILE A 777 3.58 6.23 -5.23
CA ILE A 777 3.94 5.19 -4.24
C ILE A 777 2.97 5.10 -3.04
N ALA A 778 2.12 6.10 -2.82
CA ALA A 778 1.02 6.01 -1.85
C ALA A 778 0.03 4.85 -2.13
N SER A 779 0.04 4.27 -3.35
CA SER A 779 -0.38 2.89 -3.58
C SER A 779 0.54 2.14 -4.56
N VAL A 780 0.87 0.90 -4.22
CA VAL A 780 1.56 -0.03 -5.15
C VAL A 780 0.66 -0.40 -6.33
N SER A 781 -0.68 -0.33 -6.19
CA SER A 781 -1.65 -0.44 -7.30
C SER A 781 -1.53 0.67 -8.35
N SER A 782 -0.72 1.72 -8.11
CA SER A 782 -0.47 2.77 -9.11
C SER A 782 0.54 2.38 -10.20
N PHE A 783 1.22 1.25 -10.08
CA PHE A 783 2.12 0.73 -11.12
C PHE A 783 1.37 -0.22 -12.06
N SER A 784 1.59 -0.08 -13.37
CA SER A 784 1.06 -1.02 -14.34
C SER A 784 1.88 -2.32 -14.36
N MET A 785 1.20 -3.46 -14.36
CA MET A 785 1.79 -4.80 -14.50
C MET A 785 2.49 -5.00 -15.85
N GLU A 786 2.11 -4.22 -16.87
CA GLU A 786 2.82 -4.13 -18.17
C GLU A 786 4.33 -3.86 -17.97
N SER A 787 4.70 -3.10 -16.92
CA SER A 787 6.10 -2.80 -16.57
C SER A 787 6.96 -4.04 -16.36
N VAL A 788 6.37 -5.19 -16.01
CA VAL A 788 7.10 -6.43 -15.66
C VAL A 788 6.88 -7.57 -16.66
N TYR A 789 5.96 -7.43 -17.62
CA TYR A 789 5.77 -8.41 -18.70
C TYR A 789 7.04 -8.62 -19.54
N ARG A 790 7.93 -7.62 -19.55
CA ARG A 790 9.30 -7.68 -20.11
C ARG A 790 10.21 -8.74 -19.43
N PHE A 791 9.75 -9.37 -18.34
CA PHE A 791 10.42 -10.43 -17.57
C PHE A 791 9.56 -11.70 -17.37
N THR A 792 8.26 -11.56 -17.10
CA THR A 792 7.31 -12.66 -16.87
C THR A 792 5.87 -12.24 -17.18
N THR A 793 5.11 -13.07 -17.90
CA THR A 793 3.68 -12.85 -18.21
C THR A 793 2.77 -13.52 -17.18
N VAL A 794 3.04 -14.79 -16.87
CA VAL A 794 2.31 -15.56 -15.84
C VAL A 794 2.32 -14.80 -14.51
N PHE A 795 1.14 -14.64 -13.92
CA PHE A 795 0.96 -13.86 -12.70
C PHE A 795 1.75 -14.45 -11.53
N ASN A 796 2.59 -13.62 -10.92
CA ASN A 796 3.33 -13.97 -9.72
C ASN A 796 3.51 -12.70 -8.87
N PRO A 797 2.65 -12.45 -7.86
CA PRO A 797 2.60 -11.14 -7.19
C PRO A 797 3.89 -10.82 -6.45
N PHE A 798 4.59 -11.84 -5.92
CA PHE A 798 5.88 -11.66 -5.26
C PHE A 798 6.99 -11.26 -6.24
N LEU A 799 7.11 -11.96 -7.38
CA LEU A 799 8.15 -11.66 -8.38
C LEU A 799 7.89 -10.32 -9.08
N MET A 800 6.64 -10.08 -9.48
CA MET A 800 6.20 -8.84 -10.12
C MET A 800 6.36 -7.64 -9.17
N GLY A 801 5.93 -7.78 -7.90
CA GLY A 801 6.14 -6.77 -6.87
C GLY A 801 7.61 -6.46 -6.60
N VAL A 802 8.49 -7.47 -6.56
CA VAL A 802 9.94 -7.26 -6.41
C VAL A 802 10.54 -6.49 -7.59
N LEU A 803 10.14 -6.79 -8.83
CA LEU A 803 10.59 -6.05 -10.01
C LEU A 803 10.12 -4.58 -10.00
N LEU A 804 8.89 -4.31 -9.55
CA LEU A 804 8.37 -2.95 -9.36
C LEU A 804 9.10 -2.18 -8.24
N VAL A 805 9.44 -2.84 -7.14
CA VAL A 805 10.29 -2.25 -6.10
C VAL A 805 11.69 -1.95 -6.64
N ILE A 806 12.26 -2.81 -7.49
CA ILE A 806 13.55 -2.58 -8.16
C ILE A 806 13.47 -1.36 -9.12
N LYS A 807 12.37 -1.16 -9.84
CA LYS A 807 12.12 0.05 -10.68
C LYS A 807 12.29 1.34 -9.87
N LEU A 808 11.66 1.41 -8.70
CA LEU A 808 11.73 2.54 -7.78
C LEU A 808 13.14 2.77 -7.21
N ILE A 809 13.79 1.68 -6.80
CA ILE A 809 15.15 1.66 -6.25
C ILE A 809 16.17 2.29 -7.23
N CYS A 810 16.02 2.05 -8.54
CA CYS A 810 16.90 2.59 -9.59
C CYS A 810 16.96 4.14 -9.61
N CYS A 811 15.86 4.84 -9.31
CA CYS A 811 15.84 6.31 -9.28
C CYS A 811 16.70 6.93 -8.16
N ILE A 812 16.92 6.19 -7.07
CA ILE A 812 17.39 6.75 -5.79
C ILE A 812 18.90 6.56 -5.58
N TRP A 813 19.52 5.57 -6.22
CA TRP A 813 20.93 5.19 -5.96
C TRP A 813 21.93 6.33 -6.26
N SER A 814 21.58 7.22 -7.19
CA SER A 814 22.32 8.43 -7.58
C SER A 814 22.56 9.45 -6.45
N ILE A 815 21.83 9.37 -5.33
CA ILE A 815 21.82 10.39 -4.26
C ILE A 815 22.88 10.12 -3.17
N SER A 816 23.28 8.86 -2.99
CA SER A 816 23.63 8.28 -1.68
C SER A 816 24.95 8.70 -1.00
N ARG A 817 25.96 9.25 -1.69
CA ARG A 817 27.30 9.51 -1.10
C ARG A 817 28.03 10.74 -1.65
N SER A 818 27.31 11.71 -2.21
CA SER A 818 27.92 12.75 -3.06
C SER A 818 28.41 13.99 -2.30
N ILE A 819 27.94 14.22 -1.06
CA ILE A 819 28.28 15.43 -0.27
C ILE A 819 29.50 15.18 0.63
N ALA A 820 30.43 16.14 0.70
CA ALA A 820 31.62 16.13 1.57
C ALA A 820 31.34 16.43 3.06
N LEU A 821 30.11 16.21 3.53
CA LEU A 821 29.75 16.17 4.95
C LEU A 821 29.86 14.72 5.46
N PRO A 822 29.91 14.47 6.78
CA PRO A 822 29.80 13.10 7.30
C PRO A 822 28.44 12.52 6.90
N ALA A 823 28.39 11.73 5.82
CA ALA A 823 27.15 11.34 5.16
C ALA A 823 26.14 10.69 6.13
N PHE A 824 26.65 9.94 7.11
CA PHE A 824 25.87 9.34 8.19
C PHE A 824 25.12 10.35 9.08
N SER A 825 25.69 11.52 9.38
CA SER A 825 25.02 12.52 10.22
C SER A 825 23.84 13.17 9.51
N LEU A 826 23.94 13.37 8.19
CA LEU A 826 22.79 13.81 7.39
C LEU A 826 21.76 12.68 7.25
N PHE A 827 22.21 11.43 7.06
CA PHE A 827 21.32 10.29 6.93
C PHE A 827 20.44 10.08 8.18
N LEU A 828 21.02 10.04 9.39
CA LEU A 828 20.21 9.92 10.62
C LEU A 828 19.25 11.09 10.83
N LEU A 829 19.63 12.29 10.37
CA LEU A 829 18.77 13.46 10.46
C LEU A 829 17.58 13.35 9.48
N VAL A 830 17.81 12.99 8.22
CA VAL A 830 16.75 12.70 7.22
C VAL A 830 15.83 11.58 7.70
N LEU A 831 16.39 10.53 8.30
CA LEU A 831 15.64 9.45 8.94
C LEU A 831 14.76 9.99 10.09
N SER A 832 15.32 10.79 11.01
CA SER A 832 14.58 11.41 12.13
C SER A 832 13.50 12.41 11.67
N THR A 833 13.68 13.07 10.52
CA THR A 833 12.64 13.90 9.88
C THR A 833 11.51 13.03 9.30
N THR A 834 11.87 11.89 8.71
CA THR A 834 10.92 10.93 8.14
C THR A 834 10.14 10.17 9.20
N ASP A 835 10.74 9.91 10.37
CA ASP A 835 10.05 9.43 11.57
C ASP A 835 8.89 10.36 11.97
N VAL A 836 9.09 11.69 11.89
CA VAL A 836 8.03 12.67 12.19
C VAL A 836 6.91 12.62 11.14
N MET A 837 7.24 12.47 9.85
CA MET A 837 6.23 12.23 8.80
C MET A 837 5.47 10.92 9.03
N THR A 838 6.18 9.85 9.40
CA THR A 838 5.61 8.54 9.69
C THR A 838 4.65 8.60 10.88
N LEU A 839 5.00 9.34 11.93
CA LEU A 839 4.11 9.58 13.06
C LEU A 839 2.90 10.47 12.70
N ASN A 840 3.04 11.44 11.80
CA ASN A 840 1.90 12.18 11.26
C ASN A 840 0.95 11.23 10.50
N PHE A 841 1.46 10.41 9.58
CA PHE A 841 0.65 9.40 8.88
C PHE A 841 0.00 8.40 9.83
N PHE A 842 0.65 7.97 10.91
CA PHE A 842 0.05 7.13 11.97
C PHE A 842 -1.19 7.78 12.61
N PHE A 843 -1.21 9.12 12.72
CA PHE A 843 -2.39 9.83 13.21
C PHE A 843 -3.50 9.94 12.17
N LEU A 844 -3.17 9.88 10.88
CA LEU A 844 -4.09 9.97 9.73
C LEU A 844 -4.63 8.62 9.22
N VAL A 845 -4.11 7.47 9.66
CA VAL A 845 -4.63 6.15 9.24
C VAL A 845 -6.11 5.99 9.64
N ARG A 846 -6.90 5.51 8.68
CA ARG A 846 -8.30 5.13 8.82
C ARG A 846 -8.48 3.62 8.59
N ASP A 847 -9.70 3.15 8.78
CA ASP A 847 -10.17 1.82 8.36
C ASP A 847 -10.53 1.75 6.86
N ASP A 848 -10.66 2.88 6.15
CA ASP A 848 -10.79 3.00 4.69
C ASP A 848 -9.46 3.39 3.98
N GLY A 849 -9.15 2.70 2.87
CA GLY A 849 -8.15 3.14 1.89
C GLY A 849 -6.68 2.76 2.15
N SER A 850 -5.77 3.50 1.51
CA SER A 850 -4.32 3.21 1.45
C SER A 850 -3.58 3.56 2.75
N CYS A 851 -2.89 2.59 3.34
CA CYS A 851 -2.18 2.79 4.61
C CYS A 851 -0.83 3.52 4.45
N HIS A 852 -0.87 4.84 4.31
CA HIS A 852 0.33 5.69 4.13
C HIS A 852 1.36 5.54 5.26
N TYR A 853 0.94 5.12 6.46
CA TYR A 853 1.84 4.79 7.58
C TYR A 853 2.80 3.63 7.27
N ILE A 854 2.29 2.51 6.74
CA ILE A 854 3.14 1.37 6.35
C ILE A 854 4.11 1.82 5.29
N ILE A 855 3.66 2.61 4.32
CA ILE A 855 4.46 3.12 3.21
C ILE A 855 5.59 4.00 3.73
N ALA A 856 5.31 4.94 4.65
CA ALA A 856 6.30 5.82 5.26
C ALA A 856 7.33 5.06 6.14
N SER A 857 6.90 4.10 6.96
CA SER A 857 7.82 3.31 7.79
C SER A 857 8.66 2.32 6.96
N THR A 858 8.07 1.68 5.94
CA THR A 858 8.80 0.88 4.94
C THR A 858 9.78 1.73 4.14
N PHE A 859 9.42 2.97 3.81
CA PHE A 859 10.28 3.97 3.18
C PHE A 859 11.50 4.31 4.05
N ILE A 860 11.38 4.35 5.39
CA ILE A 860 12.55 4.44 6.31
C ILE A 860 13.44 3.19 6.21
N VAL A 861 12.87 1.99 6.20
CA VAL A 861 13.65 0.74 6.03
C VAL A 861 14.38 0.73 4.70
N PHE A 862 13.71 1.12 3.61
CA PHE A 862 14.36 1.34 2.31
C PHE A 862 15.46 2.40 2.41
N GLN A 863 15.26 3.52 3.11
CA GLN A 863 16.30 4.53 3.34
C GLN A 863 17.58 3.92 3.95
N ILE A 864 17.45 3.08 4.98
CA ILE A 864 18.58 2.41 5.64
C ILE A 864 19.31 1.45 4.67
N ILE A 865 18.56 0.68 3.89
CA ILE A 865 19.10 -0.26 2.89
C ILE A 865 19.81 0.52 1.76
N LEU A 866 19.16 1.55 1.21
CA LEU A 866 19.66 2.39 0.13
C LEU A 866 20.91 3.18 0.54
N PHE A 867 20.97 3.68 1.77
CA PHE A 867 22.18 4.28 2.33
C PHE A 867 23.32 3.25 2.47
N SER A 868 23.02 2.04 2.94
CA SER A 868 24.02 0.98 3.14
C SER A 868 24.59 0.46 1.81
N VAL A 869 23.71 0.20 0.84
CA VAL A 869 24.07 -0.24 -0.53
C VAL A 869 24.75 0.89 -1.30
N GLY A 870 24.27 2.14 -1.17
CA GLY A 870 24.91 3.32 -1.74
C GLY A 870 26.31 3.60 -1.18
N HIS A 871 26.51 3.40 0.13
CA HIS A 871 27.82 3.45 0.75
C HIS A 871 28.77 2.39 0.15
N PHE A 872 28.32 1.14 0.01
CA PHE A 872 29.08 0.06 -0.63
C PHE A 872 29.42 0.42 -2.09
N LEU A 873 28.44 0.88 -2.88
CA LEU A 873 28.61 1.11 -4.31
C LEU A 873 29.39 2.37 -4.66
N VAL A 874 29.27 3.50 -3.95
CA VAL A 874 30.10 4.66 -4.30
C VAL A 874 31.55 4.45 -3.86
N GLY A 875 31.79 3.77 -2.73
CA GLY A 875 33.14 3.40 -2.29
C GLY A 875 34.04 4.57 -1.87
N LYS A 876 35.37 4.34 -1.91
CA LYS A 876 36.40 5.37 -1.71
C LYS A 876 36.63 6.14 -3.02
N VAL A 877 35.97 7.28 -3.19
CA VAL A 877 36.20 8.19 -4.31
C VAL A 877 37.26 9.24 -3.99
N LEU A 878 38.00 9.68 -5.02
CA LEU A 878 38.77 10.92 -4.94
C LEU A 878 37.82 12.12 -5.04
N ILE A 879 37.97 13.05 -4.11
CA ILE A 879 37.34 14.37 -4.12
C ILE A 879 38.50 15.38 -4.11
N PRO A 880 38.86 15.99 -5.26
CA PRO A 880 39.77 17.12 -5.28
C PRO A 880 39.15 18.33 -4.57
N ASP A 881 39.97 19.35 -4.31
CA ASP A 881 39.50 20.68 -3.88
C ASP A 881 38.73 21.45 -4.99
#